data_AF-A0A374E7Y1-F1
#
_entry.id   AF-A0A374E7Y1-F1
#
_cell.length_a   1.000
_cell.length_b   1.000
_cell.length_c   1.000
_cell.angle_alpha   90.00
_cell.angle_beta   90.00
_cell.angle_gamma   90.00
#
_symmetry.space_group_name_H-M   'P 1'
#
loop_
_entity.id
_entity.type
_entity.pdbx_description
1 polymer ?
#
loop_
_entity_poly.entity_id
_entity_poly.type
_entity_poly.pdbx_seq_one_letter_code
_entity_poly.pdbx_strand_id
1 'polypeptide(L)'
;MRSKDNVAILAEDSMPKVLCGFTSASNKNNLLNSLEKIYSTGGNNFNASINKSIELLKTQTDAPKKMIVFMSDGGCNISDSYLKAADSLDISIYTIGFGLGSDDKTLEHMAKMTHGEFYKAITTNDLADIYSQIALDTFFDTKDTDGDGLYDVFELAGIRVQNGQIVHTRYDLPDTDHDGLEDGVEIEPVPIYKTIIMDHKEQEVTAGYYFIMNSNPESNDDSDGDGYSDIEDPYPLDKPDVLGDKYDFLDGETYYLAKMVGIYPEYYMDVKDNSTNAGAPLIMYNYTGNNNQKFKFEWCDAGYKIHALNNEKLVLTLNLNDDGSYSVFMGNDLNLQGQIWEVLPYNNGAKGLLGENGLVIRSKVLYYENNDTIGKPLYLSYKNNQISVSTDRINNARFMTCAIADWTRFGDAYMQYVGWTYTSNDKINRAMKNYTNNTKIGLKKYGDDKNIYFYNEKMLVINQSNGNFSDDGGLMFADVPMHGVICELMAAFNAATLAGENVNFFKTAAEFEYNALVLDIVTGGLFSNKTDYLKDGFYGSNPDKVSDWLDSLNLTYKTYKNPKIGDLEYAFDFGNALAQEMDSEFTNGNVAYFSYKYESSIELGAFAKVVTYQKQHSVAGIKDDNSGMIATFNRYSNYTEAQHNDGNTTYFNSIDEIANKEGCIFDVGYLIQKK
;
A
#
# COMPACT_ATOMS: atom_id res chain seq x y z
N MET A 1 2.95 -16.88 41.97
CA MET A 1 3.10 -15.91 43.07
C MET A 1 4.13 -14.86 42.67
N ARG A 2 3.79 -13.59 42.80
CA ARG A 2 4.65 -12.44 42.55
C ARG A 2 5.57 -12.23 43.75
N SER A 3 6.70 -11.57 43.57
CA SER A 3 7.68 -11.33 44.65
C SER A 3 7.13 -10.53 45.84
N LYS A 4 6.04 -9.75 45.63
CA LYS A 4 5.38 -8.94 46.65
C LYS A 4 4.24 -9.66 47.39
N ASP A 5 3.86 -10.88 46.99
CA ASP A 5 2.78 -11.63 47.65
C ASP A 5 3.25 -12.08 49.04
N ASN A 6 2.38 -11.99 50.05
CA ASN A 6 2.64 -12.51 51.40
C ASN A 6 1.93 -13.86 51.59
N VAL A 7 2.66 -14.87 52.08
CA VAL A 7 2.17 -16.25 52.22
C VAL A 7 2.36 -16.73 53.66
N ALA A 8 1.33 -17.35 54.23
CA ALA A 8 1.38 -18.10 55.48
C ALA A 8 1.04 -19.57 55.20
N ILE A 9 1.65 -20.50 55.94
CA ILE A 9 1.46 -21.94 55.76
C ILE A 9 0.93 -22.53 57.06
N LEU A 10 -0.20 -23.24 56.96
CA LEU A 10 -0.82 -23.95 58.07
C LEU A 10 -0.89 -25.44 57.74
N ALA A 11 -0.70 -26.29 58.75
CA ALA A 11 -0.97 -27.72 58.68
C ALA A 11 -1.96 -28.11 59.79
N GLU A 12 -2.70 -29.19 59.59
CA GLU A 12 -3.78 -29.61 60.48
C GLU A 12 -3.57 -31.08 60.87
N ASP A 13 -3.66 -31.36 62.18
CA ASP A 13 -3.62 -32.70 62.78
C ASP A 13 -4.47 -32.79 64.06
N SER A 14 -5.75 -32.37 63.95
CA SER A 14 -6.79 -32.16 64.98
C SER A 14 -6.86 -30.74 65.55
N MET A 15 -5.79 -29.98 65.41
CA MET A 15 -5.78 -28.53 65.63
C MET A 15 -4.87 -27.86 64.58
N PRO A 16 -5.19 -26.65 64.11
CA PRO A 16 -4.36 -25.95 63.12
C PRO A 16 -3.04 -25.49 63.75
N LYS A 17 -1.94 -25.79 63.05
CA LYS A 17 -0.58 -25.37 63.40
C LYS A 17 -0.06 -24.43 62.33
N VAL A 18 0.38 -23.25 62.75
CA VAL A 18 1.04 -22.28 61.86
C VAL A 18 2.49 -22.73 61.68
N LEU A 19 2.81 -23.28 60.51
CA LEU A 19 4.16 -23.71 60.16
C LEU A 19 5.03 -22.53 59.71
N CYS A 20 4.39 -21.54 59.09
CA CYS A 20 4.99 -20.28 58.69
C CYS A 20 3.95 -19.16 58.83
N GLY A 21 4.29 -18.07 59.54
CA GLY A 21 3.51 -16.84 59.48
C GLY A 21 3.68 -16.13 58.14
N PHE A 22 2.94 -15.04 57.90
CA PHE A 22 3.05 -14.29 56.65
C PHE A 22 4.49 -13.83 56.40
N THR A 23 5.05 -14.28 55.28
CA THR A 23 6.31 -13.81 54.72
C THR A 23 6.14 -13.56 53.23
N SER A 24 6.90 -12.61 52.70
CA SER A 24 6.96 -12.40 51.25
C SER A 24 7.37 -13.68 50.51
N ALA A 25 6.74 -13.94 49.37
CA ALA A 25 7.03 -15.05 48.46
C ALA A 25 8.46 -14.99 47.90
N SER A 26 9.12 -13.82 47.95
CA SER A 26 10.55 -13.68 47.65
C SER A 26 11.45 -14.44 48.63
N ASN A 27 11.00 -14.70 49.87
CA ASN A 27 11.71 -15.50 50.88
C ASN A 27 11.45 -17.01 50.68
N LYS A 28 11.66 -17.50 49.45
CA LYS A 28 11.34 -18.87 49.01
C LYS A 28 11.90 -19.94 49.95
N ASN A 29 13.13 -19.78 50.42
CA ASN A 29 13.78 -20.76 51.31
C ASN A 29 13.05 -20.92 52.66
N ASN A 30 12.49 -19.84 53.23
CA ASN A 30 11.75 -19.92 54.49
C ASN A 30 10.43 -20.67 54.33
N LEU A 31 9.76 -20.49 53.19
CA LEU A 31 8.53 -21.21 52.86
C LEU A 31 8.82 -22.69 52.62
N LEU A 32 9.85 -23.03 51.82
CA LEU A 32 10.28 -24.41 51.56
C LEU A 32 10.65 -25.15 52.86
N ASN A 33 11.47 -24.53 53.71
CA ASN A 33 11.86 -25.13 55.00
C ASN A 33 10.67 -25.32 55.96
N SER A 34 9.60 -24.54 55.80
CA SER A 34 8.39 -24.69 56.62
C SER A 34 7.53 -25.87 56.17
N LEU A 35 7.56 -26.20 54.87
CA LEU A 35 6.87 -27.37 54.32
C LEU A 35 7.51 -28.70 54.75
N GLU A 36 8.82 -28.73 55.02
CA GLU A 36 9.51 -29.92 55.57
C GLU A 36 8.98 -30.34 56.96
N LYS A 37 8.24 -29.46 57.64
CA LYS A 37 7.63 -29.71 58.95
C LYS A 37 6.25 -30.36 58.86
N ILE A 38 5.73 -30.59 57.65
CA ILE A 38 4.44 -31.27 57.44
C ILE A 38 4.61 -32.77 57.74
N TYR A 39 3.68 -33.32 58.50
CA TYR A 39 3.57 -34.76 58.76
C TYR A 39 2.09 -35.17 58.74
N SER A 40 1.82 -36.47 58.55
CA SER A 40 0.45 -37.01 58.45
C SER A 40 0.17 -37.97 59.59
N THR A 41 -0.40 -37.45 60.68
CA THR A 41 -0.95 -38.19 61.83
C THR A 41 -2.10 -37.37 62.41
N GLY A 42 -3.15 -37.95 62.98
CA GLY A 42 -4.25 -37.19 63.64
C GLY A 42 -5.61 -37.34 62.94
N GLY A 43 -6.56 -36.45 63.25
CA GLY A 43 -7.89 -36.34 62.59
C GLY A 43 -8.20 -34.89 62.16
N ASN A 44 -9.30 -34.67 61.44
CA ASN A 44 -9.57 -33.41 60.71
C ASN A 44 -10.47 -32.42 61.49
N ASN A 45 -10.11 -31.12 61.58
CA ASN A 45 -10.96 -30.06 62.14
C ASN A 45 -11.03 -28.79 61.26
N PHE A 46 -11.97 -28.77 60.32
CA PHE A 46 -12.09 -27.67 59.34
C PHE A 46 -12.48 -26.34 59.98
N ASN A 47 -13.37 -26.36 60.98
CA ASN A 47 -13.81 -25.14 61.68
C ASN A 47 -12.63 -24.40 62.30
N ALA A 48 -11.75 -25.13 63.00
CA ALA A 48 -10.58 -24.53 63.63
C ALA A 48 -9.60 -23.98 62.58
N SER A 49 -9.36 -24.71 61.49
CA SER A 49 -8.45 -24.30 60.42
C SER A 49 -8.89 -23.05 59.69
N ILE A 50 -10.16 -22.99 59.25
CA ILE A 50 -10.69 -21.81 58.57
C ILE A 50 -10.72 -20.61 59.51
N ASN A 51 -11.15 -20.78 60.76
CA ASN A 51 -11.11 -19.69 61.73
C ASN A 51 -9.69 -19.17 61.94
N LYS A 52 -8.69 -20.06 62.03
CA LYS A 52 -7.30 -19.65 62.21
C LYS A 52 -6.73 -18.92 61.00
N SER A 53 -7.08 -19.35 59.79
CA SER A 53 -6.70 -18.66 58.55
C SER A 53 -7.33 -17.27 58.47
N ILE A 54 -8.61 -17.12 58.84
CA ILE A 54 -9.28 -15.80 58.91
C ILE A 54 -8.59 -14.88 59.93
N GLU A 55 -8.25 -15.40 61.12
CA GLU A 55 -7.50 -14.63 62.13
C GLU A 55 -6.17 -14.10 61.60
N LEU A 56 -5.44 -14.92 60.85
CA LEU A 56 -4.17 -14.51 60.24
C LEU A 56 -4.41 -13.46 59.13
N LEU A 57 -5.35 -13.68 58.23
CA LEU A 57 -5.63 -12.77 57.11
C LEU A 57 -6.13 -11.39 57.57
N LYS A 58 -6.78 -11.31 58.74
CA LYS A 58 -7.14 -10.03 59.38
C LYS A 58 -5.94 -9.16 59.71
N THR A 59 -4.74 -9.74 59.89
CA THR A 59 -3.51 -8.99 60.14
C THR A 59 -2.95 -8.31 58.90
N GLN A 60 -3.41 -8.69 57.71
CA GLN A 60 -2.97 -8.13 56.43
C GLN A 60 -3.90 -6.99 56.01
N THR A 61 -3.77 -5.82 56.65
CA THR A 61 -4.70 -4.69 56.45
C THR A 61 -4.59 -4.04 55.07
N ASP A 62 -3.39 -4.07 54.47
CA ASP A 62 -3.08 -3.34 53.23
C ASP A 62 -3.10 -4.26 51.99
N ALA A 63 -3.55 -5.51 52.16
CA ALA A 63 -3.64 -6.46 51.07
C ALA A 63 -4.88 -6.17 50.21
N PRO A 64 -4.73 -5.89 48.89
CA PRO A 64 -5.86 -5.57 48.02
C PRO A 64 -6.77 -6.78 47.75
N LYS A 65 -6.26 -8.00 47.95
CA LYS A 65 -7.02 -9.25 47.81
C LYS A 65 -6.54 -10.26 48.85
N LYS A 66 -7.47 -11.00 49.45
CA LYS A 66 -7.20 -12.03 50.48
C LYS A 66 -7.81 -13.34 50.05
N MET A 67 -7.04 -14.41 50.19
CA MET A 67 -7.51 -15.74 49.78
C MET A 67 -6.97 -16.84 50.68
N ILE A 68 -7.70 -17.95 50.73
CA ILE A 68 -7.29 -19.20 51.37
C ILE A 68 -7.25 -20.26 50.28
N VAL A 69 -6.12 -20.96 50.14
CA VAL A 69 -6.03 -22.20 49.35
C VAL A 69 -6.04 -23.37 50.33
N PHE A 70 -7.09 -24.19 50.29
CA PHE A 70 -7.37 -25.23 51.28
C PHE A 70 -7.38 -26.62 50.65
N MET A 71 -6.43 -27.48 51.03
CA MET A 71 -6.30 -28.83 50.48
C MET A 71 -6.67 -29.89 51.54
N SER A 72 -7.54 -30.85 51.18
CA SER A 72 -7.93 -31.96 52.06
C SER A 72 -8.53 -33.13 51.28
N ASP A 73 -8.55 -34.33 51.87
CA ASP A 73 -9.33 -35.48 51.43
C ASP A 73 -10.82 -35.40 51.84
N GLY A 74 -11.26 -34.31 52.48
CA GLY A 74 -12.65 -34.13 52.90
C GLY A 74 -13.00 -34.92 54.16
N GLY A 75 -14.28 -35.26 54.32
CA GLY A 75 -14.77 -36.14 55.40
C GLY A 75 -14.90 -35.46 56.77
N CYS A 76 -14.80 -34.14 56.83
CA CYS A 76 -15.02 -33.33 58.03
C CYS A 76 -16.02 -32.22 57.73
N ASN A 77 -16.94 -31.95 58.66
CA ASN A 77 -17.96 -30.91 58.49
C ASN A 77 -17.41 -29.52 58.86
N ILE A 78 -17.81 -28.51 58.08
CA ILE A 78 -17.59 -27.09 58.36
C ILE A 78 -18.93 -26.41 58.68
N SER A 79 -18.94 -25.47 59.62
CA SER A 79 -20.11 -24.63 59.88
C SER A 79 -20.16 -23.45 58.93
N ASP A 80 -21.30 -23.22 58.29
CA ASP A 80 -21.58 -22.04 57.44
C ASP A 80 -21.28 -20.71 58.13
N SER A 81 -21.29 -20.65 59.47
CA SER A 81 -20.95 -19.44 60.21
C SER A 81 -19.52 -18.94 59.93
N TYR A 82 -18.56 -19.86 59.75
CA TYR A 82 -17.18 -19.51 59.41
C TYR A 82 -17.03 -19.12 57.93
N LEU A 83 -17.79 -19.75 57.03
CA LEU A 83 -17.78 -19.42 55.61
C LEU A 83 -18.38 -18.03 55.36
N LYS A 84 -19.51 -17.72 56.01
CA LYS A 84 -20.10 -16.37 55.99
C LYS A 84 -19.17 -15.32 56.60
N ALA A 85 -18.40 -15.69 57.62
CA ALA A 85 -17.41 -14.78 58.19
C ALA A 85 -16.26 -14.48 57.21
N ALA A 86 -15.78 -15.48 56.47
CA ALA A 86 -14.78 -15.29 55.41
C ALA A 86 -15.32 -14.41 54.28
N ASP A 87 -16.51 -14.72 53.78
CA ASP A 87 -17.22 -13.96 52.74
C ASP A 87 -17.42 -12.48 53.14
N SER A 88 -17.90 -12.22 54.36
CA SER A 88 -18.07 -10.85 54.87
C SER A 88 -16.78 -10.02 54.99
N LEU A 89 -15.63 -10.69 54.93
CA LEU A 89 -14.30 -10.08 54.98
C LEU A 89 -13.61 -10.05 53.61
N ASP A 90 -14.33 -10.41 52.55
CA ASP A 90 -13.82 -10.52 51.18
C ASP A 90 -12.62 -11.49 51.09
N ILE A 91 -12.76 -12.65 51.74
CA ILE A 91 -11.77 -13.73 51.74
C ILE A 91 -12.32 -14.91 50.95
N SER A 92 -11.84 -15.08 49.71
CA SER A 92 -12.21 -16.23 48.88
C SER A 92 -11.48 -17.51 49.29
N ILE A 93 -12.20 -18.63 49.36
CA ILE A 93 -11.62 -19.94 49.71
C ILE A 93 -11.61 -20.84 48.47
N TYR A 94 -10.43 -21.11 47.95
CA TYR A 94 -10.20 -22.09 46.88
C TYR A 94 -9.89 -23.44 47.51
N THR A 95 -10.60 -24.50 47.11
CA THR A 95 -10.48 -25.82 47.74
C THR A 95 -9.89 -26.86 46.79
N ILE A 96 -9.06 -27.76 47.32
CA ILE A 96 -8.42 -28.84 46.57
C ILE A 96 -8.76 -30.18 47.24
N GLY A 97 -9.61 -30.98 46.59
CA GLY A 97 -9.94 -32.34 46.99
C GLY A 97 -8.83 -33.31 46.59
N PHE A 98 -8.08 -33.84 47.55
CA PHE A 98 -6.93 -34.69 47.29
C PHE A 98 -7.25 -36.18 47.43
N GLY A 99 -7.02 -36.94 46.36
CA GLY A 99 -7.22 -38.39 46.27
C GLY A 99 -8.57 -38.81 45.67
N LEU A 100 -8.61 -40.03 45.12
CA LEU A 100 -9.82 -40.61 44.49
C LEU A 100 -11.01 -40.72 45.45
N GLY A 101 -10.75 -40.92 46.73
CA GLY A 101 -11.78 -41.15 47.75
C GLY A 101 -12.23 -39.89 48.52
N SER A 102 -11.84 -38.68 48.09
CA SER A 102 -12.19 -37.49 48.86
C SER A 102 -13.68 -37.16 48.86
N ASP A 103 -14.19 -36.65 49.97
CA ASP A 103 -15.57 -36.15 50.09
C ASP A 103 -15.65 -34.70 49.57
N ASP A 104 -15.88 -34.60 48.27
CA ASP A 104 -15.82 -33.34 47.52
C ASP A 104 -16.97 -32.39 47.85
N LYS A 105 -18.13 -32.89 48.29
CA LYS A 105 -19.33 -32.07 48.55
C LYS A 105 -19.10 -30.97 49.57
N THR A 106 -18.33 -31.26 50.62
CA THR A 106 -18.03 -30.27 51.65
C THR A 106 -17.06 -29.21 51.11
N LEU A 107 -16.10 -29.60 50.28
CA LEU A 107 -15.10 -28.70 49.70
C LEU A 107 -15.70 -27.81 48.60
N GLU A 108 -16.61 -28.34 47.78
CA GLU A 108 -17.42 -27.58 46.82
C GLU A 108 -18.30 -26.54 47.53
N HIS A 109 -18.95 -26.94 48.63
CA HIS A 109 -19.77 -26.03 49.44
C HIS A 109 -18.96 -24.87 50.03
N MET A 110 -17.75 -25.15 50.52
CA MET A 110 -16.84 -24.11 51.03
C MET A 110 -16.45 -23.09 49.98
N ALA A 111 -16.03 -23.56 48.80
CA ALA A 111 -15.62 -22.69 47.70
C ALA A 111 -16.78 -21.81 47.23
N LYS A 112 -17.93 -22.43 46.96
CA LYS A 112 -19.14 -21.75 46.50
C LYS A 112 -19.63 -20.67 47.47
N MET A 113 -19.61 -20.94 48.77
CA MET A 113 -20.07 -20.00 49.80
C MET A 113 -19.16 -18.78 49.99
N THR A 114 -17.97 -18.77 49.40
CA THR A 114 -16.97 -17.72 49.59
C THR A 114 -16.42 -17.17 48.27
N HIS A 115 -17.11 -17.43 47.15
CA HIS A 115 -16.70 -16.97 45.82
C HIS A 115 -15.31 -17.46 45.39
N GLY A 116 -14.91 -18.66 45.84
CA GLY A 116 -13.74 -19.37 45.32
C GLY A 116 -14.14 -20.55 44.44
N GLU A 117 -13.15 -21.31 43.97
CA GLU A 117 -13.34 -22.47 43.09
C GLU A 117 -12.83 -23.78 43.73
N PHE A 118 -13.47 -24.89 43.39
CA PHE A 118 -13.08 -26.23 43.80
C PHE A 118 -12.26 -26.93 42.70
N TYR A 119 -11.18 -27.60 43.09
CA TYR A 119 -10.33 -28.38 42.20
C TYR A 119 -10.14 -29.80 42.75
N LYS A 120 -10.06 -30.79 41.86
CA LYS A 120 -9.80 -32.19 42.21
C LYS A 120 -8.38 -32.58 41.84
N ALA A 121 -7.59 -33.02 42.81
CA ALA A 121 -6.27 -33.59 42.61
C ALA A 121 -6.33 -35.11 42.85
N ILE A 122 -6.25 -35.91 41.80
CA ILE A 122 -6.26 -37.38 41.89
C ILE A 122 -4.86 -37.88 42.29
N THR A 123 -3.83 -37.23 41.77
CA THR A 123 -2.43 -37.54 42.03
C THR A 123 -1.66 -36.34 42.57
N THR A 124 -0.46 -36.59 43.09
CA THR A 124 0.46 -35.52 43.50
C THR A 124 0.94 -34.65 42.34
N ASN A 125 0.89 -35.15 41.10
CA ASN A 125 1.31 -34.38 39.92
C ASN A 125 0.27 -33.31 39.57
N ASP A 126 -1.01 -33.60 39.77
CA ASP A 126 -2.13 -32.68 39.49
C ASP A 126 -2.05 -31.40 40.35
N LEU A 127 -1.41 -31.47 41.51
CA LEU A 127 -1.27 -30.34 42.44
C LEU A 127 -0.53 -29.16 41.81
N ALA A 128 0.56 -29.41 41.07
CA ALA A 128 1.35 -28.33 40.47
C ALA A 128 0.55 -27.55 39.42
N ASP A 129 -0.27 -28.26 38.65
CA ASP A 129 -1.14 -27.67 37.63
C ASP A 129 -2.29 -26.89 38.27
N ILE A 130 -2.90 -27.43 39.32
CA ILE A 130 -3.97 -26.77 40.08
C ILE A 130 -3.48 -25.48 40.74
N TYR A 131 -2.31 -25.50 41.41
CA TYR A 131 -1.74 -24.27 41.99
C TYR A 131 -1.41 -23.22 40.92
N SER A 132 -1.05 -23.65 39.71
CA SER A 132 -0.82 -22.76 38.57
C SER A 132 -2.14 -22.20 38.01
N GLN A 133 -3.21 -23.00 37.98
CA GLN A 133 -4.55 -22.59 37.56
C GLN A 133 -5.14 -21.56 38.52
N ILE A 134 -5.06 -21.80 39.83
CA ILE A 134 -5.48 -20.83 40.86
C ILE A 134 -4.77 -19.49 40.66
N ALA A 135 -3.48 -19.48 40.30
CA ALA A 135 -2.76 -18.24 40.03
C ALA A 135 -3.31 -17.50 38.80
N LEU A 136 -3.67 -18.20 37.72
CA LEU A 136 -4.21 -17.57 36.52
C LEU A 136 -5.62 -17.02 36.74
N ASP A 137 -6.50 -17.81 37.35
CA ASP A 137 -7.91 -17.44 37.64
C ASP A 137 -8.02 -16.23 38.58
N THR A 138 -6.98 -15.94 39.36
CA THR A 138 -7.00 -14.89 40.39
C THR A 138 -6.43 -13.55 39.91
N PHE A 139 -5.68 -13.52 38.80
CA PHE A 139 -4.77 -12.39 38.46
C PHE A 139 -4.91 -11.76 37.06
N PHE A 140 -5.81 -12.21 36.20
CA PHE A 140 -6.13 -11.53 34.94
C PHE A 140 -7.19 -10.44 35.19
N ASP A 141 -6.76 -9.18 35.24
CA ASP A 141 -7.66 -8.03 35.22
C ASP A 141 -8.06 -7.76 33.77
N THR A 142 -9.34 -7.97 33.44
CA THR A 142 -9.90 -7.78 32.09
C THR A 142 -10.65 -6.45 31.99
N LYS A 143 -10.32 -5.49 32.85
CA LYS A 143 -10.86 -4.14 32.77
C LYS A 143 -10.28 -3.45 31.54
N ASP A 144 -11.18 -2.84 30.78
CA ASP A 144 -10.97 -2.05 29.58
C ASP A 144 -11.78 -0.77 29.82
N THR A 145 -11.08 0.33 30.12
CA THR A 145 -11.71 1.56 30.64
C THR A 145 -12.34 2.40 29.54
N ASP A 146 -11.73 2.41 28.37
CA ASP A 146 -12.11 3.22 27.21
C ASP A 146 -12.83 2.42 26.12
N GLY A 147 -12.77 1.08 26.19
CA GLY A 147 -13.60 0.17 25.43
C GLY A 147 -13.05 -0.17 24.05
N ASP A 148 -11.75 0.02 23.83
CA ASP A 148 -11.05 -0.19 22.55
C ASP A 148 -10.72 -1.68 22.28
N GLY A 149 -10.92 -2.54 23.28
CA GLY A 149 -10.63 -3.98 23.21
C GLY A 149 -9.26 -4.39 23.75
N LEU A 150 -8.43 -3.45 24.22
CA LEU A 150 -7.24 -3.70 25.00
C LEU A 150 -7.55 -3.59 26.49
N TYR A 151 -6.96 -4.47 27.29
CA TYR A 151 -7.15 -4.40 28.75
C TYR A 151 -6.13 -3.43 29.34
N ASP A 152 -6.59 -2.59 30.30
CA ASP A 152 -5.80 -1.57 31.01
C ASP A 152 -4.43 -2.13 31.47
N VAL A 153 -4.41 -3.40 31.90
CA VAL A 153 -3.22 -4.08 32.42
C VAL A 153 -2.11 -4.23 31.38
N PHE A 154 -2.46 -4.40 30.10
CA PHE A 154 -1.49 -4.53 29.02
C PHE A 154 -0.92 -3.17 28.65
N GLU A 155 -1.78 -2.17 28.54
CA GLU A 155 -1.41 -0.82 28.15
C GLU A 155 -0.53 -0.15 29.22
N LEU A 156 -0.91 -0.26 30.50
CA LEU A 156 -0.11 0.23 31.63
C LEU A 156 1.26 -0.46 31.76
N ALA A 157 1.37 -1.73 31.33
CA ALA A 157 2.61 -2.49 31.38
C ALA A 157 3.50 -2.29 30.15
N GLY A 158 2.93 -1.81 29.03
CA GLY A 158 3.52 -1.84 27.70
C GLY A 158 3.23 -3.17 26.98
N ILE A 159 2.83 -3.08 25.72
CA ILE A 159 2.39 -4.22 24.91
C ILE A 159 3.55 -4.71 24.06
N ARG A 160 3.98 -5.97 24.27
CA ARG A 160 5.02 -6.57 23.45
C ARG A 160 4.42 -7.25 22.23
N VAL A 161 4.64 -6.66 21.05
CA VAL A 161 4.11 -7.16 19.77
C VAL A 161 5.02 -8.23 19.13
N GLN A 162 4.53 -8.85 18.07
CA GLN A 162 5.17 -9.92 17.28
C GLN A 162 6.66 -9.77 16.96
N ASN A 163 7.14 -8.57 16.64
CA ASN A 163 8.54 -8.31 16.27
C ASN A 163 9.44 -8.08 17.51
N GLY A 164 8.87 -8.10 18.71
CA GLY A 164 9.55 -7.90 19.99
C GLY A 164 9.63 -6.45 20.46
N GLN A 165 9.13 -5.49 19.68
CA GLN A 165 8.92 -4.09 20.09
C GLN A 165 7.92 -4.02 21.24
N ILE A 166 8.08 -3.01 22.09
CA ILE A 166 7.13 -2.66 23.14
C ILE A 166 6.45 -1.37 22.69
N VAL A 167 5.12 -1.38 22.64
CA VAL A 167 4.24 -0.28 22.25
C VAL A 167 3.51 0.23 23.49
N HIS A 168 3.24 1.54 23.53
CA HIS A 168 2.57 2.20 24.65
C HIS A 168 1.31 2.96 24.22
N THR A 169 0.15 2.38 24.53
CA THR A 169 -1.17 2.99 24.34
C THR A 169 -1.67 3.61 25.65
N ARG A 170 -2.76 4.37 25.58
CA ARG A 170 -3.38 5.02 26.74
C ARG A 170 -4.69 4.34 27.12
N TYR A 171 -4.67 3.64 28.25
CA TYR A 171 -5.84 2.96 28.83
C TYR A 171 -7.11 3.79 29.08
N ASP A 172 -7.07 5.11 28.91
CA ASP A 172 -8.21 6.00 29.14
C ASP A 172 -8.60 6.81 27.89
N LEU A 173 -8.11 6.39 26.73
CA LEU A 173 -8.29 7.02 25.44
C LEU A 173 -8.26 5.95 24.34
N PRO A 174 -9.39 5.67 23.65
CA PRO A 174 -9.47 4.56 22.71
C PRO A 174 -8.52 4.63 21.50
N ASP A 175 -8.04 5.83 21.16
CA ASP A 175 -7.24 6.16 19.97
C ASP A 175 -6.10 7.07 20.46
N THR A 176 -4.93 6.49 20.69
CA THR A 176 -3.80 7.14 21.36
C THR A 176 -3.19 8.25 20.51
N ASP A 177 -3.12 8.08 19.19
CA ASP A 177 -2.45 9.00 18.27
C ASP A 177 -3.40 9.92 17.48
N HIS A 178 -4.71 9.71 17.63
CA HIS A 178 -5.80 10.47 17.05
C HIS A 178 -5.92 10.34 15.53
N ASP A 179 -5.48 9.22 14.97
CA ASP A 179 -5.57 8.93 13.54
C ASP A 179 -6.93 8.35 13.08
N GLY A 180 -7.83 8.07 14.04
CA GLY A 180 -9.15 7.51 13.79
C GLY A 180 -9.22 5.97 13.77
N LEU A 181 -8.16 5.26 14.14
CA LEU A 181 -8.18 3.85 14.54
C LEU A 181 -8.19 3.72 16.07
N GLU A 182 -8.86 2.69 16.55
CA GLU A 182 -8.79 2.34 17.97
C GLU A 182 -7.52 1.54 18.24
N ASP A 183 -6.83 1.77 19.35
CA ASP A 183 -5.56 1.10 19.68
C ASP A 183 -5.71 -0.44 19.66
N GLY A 184 -6.87 -0.98 20.08
CA GLY A 184 -7.20 -2.41 20.00
C GLY A 184 -7.52 -2.96 18.60
N VAL A 185 -7.77 -2.10 17.61
CA VAL A 185 -7.80 -2.46 16.18
C VAL A 185 -6.38 -2.51 15.62
N GLU A 186 -5.56 -1.53 16.00
CA GLU A 186 -4.15 -1.43 15.59
C GLU A 186 -3.31 -2.54 16.23
N ILE A 187 -3.63 -2.95 17.45
CA ILE A 187 -2.97 -4.02 18.19
C ILE A 187 -3.97 -5.13 18.53
N GLU A 188 -4.08 -6.14 17.67
CA GLU A 188 -5.02 -7.24 17.87
C GLU A 188 -4.54 -8.20 18.97
N PRO A 189 -5.30 -8.36 20.08
CA PRO A 189 -5.00 -9.33 21.13
C PRO A 189 -5.50 -10.74 20.74
N VAL A 190 -4.57 -11.64 20.42
CA VAL A 190 -4.88 -13.04 20.07
C VAL A 190 -4.76 -13.94 21.31
N PRO A 191 -5.88 -14.52 21.81
CA PRO A 191 -5.83 -15.41 22.97
C PRO A 191 -5.12 -16.73 22.62
N ILE A 192 -4.21 -17.13 23.50
CA ILE A 192 -3.56 -18.43 23.48
C ILE A 192 -4.32 -19.34 24.42
N TYR A 193 -4.84 -20.46 23.92
CA TYR A 193 -5.58 -21.43 24.73
C TYR A 193 -4.69 -22.57 25.23
N LYS A 194 -5.03 -23.11 26.40
CA LYS A 194 -4.54 -24.40 26.89
C LYS A 194 -5.73 -25.30 27.22
N THR A 195 -5.58 -26.58 26.92
CA THR A 195 -6.55 -27.59 27.34
C THR A 195 -6.26 -28.02 28.78
N ILE A 196 -7.26 -27.92 29.65
CA ILE A 196 -7.22 -28.45 31.01
C ILE A 196 -8.36 -29.45 31.19
N ILE A 197 -8.23 -30.32 32.18
CA ILE A 197 -9.30 -31.25 32.57
C ILE A 197 -9.99 -30.68 33.81
N MET A 198 -11.24 -30.25 33.66
CA MET A 198 -12.12 -29.83 34.77
C MET A 198 -13.39 -30.69 34.73
N ASP A 199 -13.85 -31.16 35.88
CA ASP A 199 -15.04 -32.04 36.00
C ASP A 199 -15.01 -33.30 35.12
N HIS A 200 -13.83 -33.93 34.98
CA HIS A 200 -13.61 -35.08 34.10
C HIS A 200 -13.94 -34.80 32.62
N LYS A 201 -13.88 -33.54 32.20
CA LYS A 201 -14.06 -33.10 30.81
C LYS A 201 -12.90 -32.22 30.38
N GLU A 202 -12.51 -32.32 29.12
CA GLU A 202 -11.58 -31.39 28.52
C GLU A 202 -12.28 -30.03 28.35
N GLN A 203 -11.63 -28.97 28.82
CA GLN A 203 -12.05 -27.58 28.66
C GLN A 203 -10.86 -26.76 28.16
N GLU A 204 -11.10 -25.86 27.21
CA GLU A 204 -10.11 -24.87 26.79
C GLU A 204 -10.23 -23.62 27.67
N VAL A 205 -9.10 -23.18 28.22
CA VAL A 205 -9.00 -21.92 28.97
C VAL A 205 -7.91 -21.05 28.38
N THR A 206 -8.10 -19.73 28.42
CA THR A 206 -7.08 -18.78 27.98
C THR A 206 -5.84 -18.88 28.89
N ALA A 207 -4.70 -19.22 28.29
CA ALA A 207 -3.40 -19.36 28.93
C ALA A 207 -2.56 -18.07 28.87
N GLY A 208 -2.85 -17.19 27.92
CA GLY A 208 -2.16 -15.92 27.69
C GLY A 208 -2.65 -15.24 26.42
N TYR A 209 -1.96 -14.17 26.03
CA TYR A 209 -2.24 -13.41 24.81
C TYR A 209 -0.95 -13.25 23.99
N TYR A 210 -1.10 -13.24 22.68
CA TYR A 210 -0.12 -12.82 21.69
C TYR A 210 -0.66 -11.59 20.97
N PHE A 211 0.15 -10.57 20.74
CA PHE A 211 -0.31 -9.31 20.16
C PHE A 211 0.21 -9.15 18.74
N ILE A 212 -0.71 -8.94 17.80
CA ILE A 212 -0.42 -8.64 16.41
C ILE A 212 -0.53 -7.14 16.22
N MET A 213 0.51 -6.51 15.69
CA MET A 213 0.47 -5.10 15.28
C MET A 213 0.02 -5.05 13.82
N ASN A 214 -1.08 -4.35 13.56
CA ASN A 214 -1.70 -4.11 12.26
C ASN A 214 -1.33 -2.73 11.70
N SER A 215 -1.19 -1.74 12.59
CA SER A 215 -0.64 -0.39 12.39
C SER A 215 0.04 0.04 13.71
N ASN A 216 0.68 1.20 13.75
CA ASN A 216 1.43 1.68 14.91
C ASN A 216 0.64 2.76 15.68
N PRO A 217 0.06 2.43 16.85
CA PRO A 217 -0.81 3.33 17.64
C PRO A 217 -0.04 4.46 18.36
N GLU A 218 1.25 4.60 18.07
CA GLU A 218 2.11 5.68 18.55
C GLU A 218 2.59 6.59 17.40
N SER A 219 2.20 6.30 16.15
CA SER A 219 2.58 7.02 14.94
C SER A 219 1.53 8.05 14.57
N ASN A 220 1.71 8.85 13.52
CA ASN A 220 0.55 9.47 12.90
C ASN A 220 -0.18 8.45 12.02
N ASP A 221 -1.25 8.90 11.36
CA ASP A 221 -2.14 8.15 10.46
C ASP A 221 -1.53 7.31 9.33
N ASP A 222 -0.20 7.19 9.19
CA ASP A 222 0.54 6.51 8.12
C ASP A 222 1.78 5.82 8.71
N SER A 223 1.61 4.55 9.08
CA SER A 223 2.57 3.79 9.89
C SER A 223 3.83 3.38 9.13
N ASP A 224 3.76 3.18 7.82
CA ASP A 224 4.89 2.76 6.98
C ASP A 224 5.48 3.90 6.13
N GLY A 225 4.82 5.06 6.11
CA GLY A 225 5.26 6.28 5.46
C GLY A 225 5.08 6.26 3.94
N ASP A 226 4.17 5.45 3.41
CA ASP A 226 3.90 5.36 1.97
C ASP A 226 2.90 6.41 1.44
N GLY A 227 2.36 7.21 2.37
CA GLY A 227 1.49 8.34 2.15
C GLY A 227 0.01 8.02 2.30
N TYR A 228 -0.36 6.76 2.52
CA TYR A 228 -1.74 6.33 2.71
C TYR A 228 -2.05 6.13 4.18
N SER A 229 -3.27 6.48 4.58
CA SER A 229 -3.66 6.36 5.98
C SER A 229 -4.07 4.94 6.37
N ASP A 230 -3.59 4.52 7.54
CA ASP A 230 -3.69 3.17 8.12
C ASP A 230 -5.14 2.63 8.11
N ILE A 231 -6.15 3.50 8.25
CA ILE A 231 -7.58 3.10 8.21
C ILE A 231 -7.96 2.34 6.92
N GLU A 232 -7.38 2.68 5.77
CA GLU A 232 -7.74 2.06 4.48
C GLU A 232 -6.54 1.51 3.72
N ASP A 233 -5.34 1.59 4.29
CA ASP A 233 -4.17 0.98 3.70
C ASP A 233 -4.29 -0.56 3.80
N PRO A 234 -4.23 -1.30 2.67
CA PRO A 234 -4.17 -2.75 2.71
C PRO A 234 -2.91 -3.33 3.38
N TYR A 235 -1.83 -2.55 3.52
CA TYR A 235 -0.56 -2.96 4.11
C TYR A 235 0.05 -1.89 5.05
N PRO A 236 -0.61 -1.50 6.16
CA PRO A 236 -0.21 -0.35 6.98
C PRO A 236 1.20 -0.43 7.60
N LEU A 237 1.86 -1.59 7.55
CA LEU A 237 3.21 -1.80 8.08
C LEU A 237 4.26 -2.10 7.00
N ASP A 238 3.84 -2.28 5.74
CA ASP A 238 4.67 -2.83 4.67
C ASP A 238 4.35 -2.18 3.30
N LYS A 239 5.10 -1.13 2.98
CA LYS A 239 4.95 -0.41 1.70
C LYS A 239 5.07 -1.30 0.45
N PRO A 240 4.31 -1.05 -0.62
CA PRO A 240 4.33 -1.88 -1.84
C PRO A 240 5.67 -1.92 -2.59
N ASP A 241 6.19 -3.15 -2.80
CA ASP A 241 7.45 -3.43 -3.52
C ASP A 241 7.53 -2.93 -4.98
N VAL A 242 6.39 -2.79 -5.67
CA VAL A 242 6.29 -2.52 -7.12
C VAL A 242 6.51 -1.04 -7.45
N LEU A 243 6.21 -0.15 -6.51
CA LEU A 243 6.36 1.31 -6.72
C LEU A 243 7.69 1.85 -6.20
N GLY A 244 8.44 1.06 -5.44
CA GLY A 244 9.84 1.36 -5.10
C GLY A 244 10.04 2.63 -4.26
N ASP A 245 8.98 3.28 -3.76
CA ASP A 245 8.94 4.00 -2.47
C ASP A 245 7.62 4.76 -2.18
N LYS A 246 6.61 4.86 -3.06
CA LYS A 246 5.37 5.65 -2.81
C LYS A 246 4.17 5.19 -3.65
N TYR A 247 2.94 5.48 -3.23
CA TYR A 247 1.73 5.36 -4.06
C TYR A 247 1.59 6.46 -5.14
N ASP A 248 2.69 6.97 -5.70
CA ASP A 248 2.74 8.09 -6.65
C ASP A 248 2.38 7.73 -8.11
N PHE A 249 1.71 6.60 -8.33
CA PHE A 249 1.49 6.04 -9.66
C PHE A 249 0.66 6.94 -10.60
N LEU A 250 -0.12 7.89 -10.08
CA LEU A 250 -0.83 8.91 -10.87
C LEU A 250 -0.07 10.25 -10.96
N ASP A 251 1.10 10.39 -10.33
CA ASP A 251 1.80 11.67 -10.25
C ASP A 251 2.11 12.25 -11.64
N GLY A 252 1.69 13.49 -11.86
CA GLY A 252 1.81 14.23 -13.11
C GLY A 252 0.79 13.82 -14.19
N GLU A 253 -0.02 12.78 -13.96
CA GLU A 253 -0.95 12.25 -14.96
C GLU A 253 -2.30 12.96 -14.94
N THR A 254 -2.97 12.99 -16.09
CA THR A 254 -4.26 13.68 -16.27
C THR A 254 -5.32 12.72 -16.78
N TYR A 255 -6.47 12.74 -16.12
CA TYR A 255 -7.59 11.83 -16.39
C TYR A 255 -8.92 12.56 -16.40
N TYR A 256 -9.92 11.97 -17.02
CA TYR A 256 -11.29 12.22 -16.60
C TYR A 256 -11.61 11.37 -15.36
N LEU A 257 -12.41 11.91 -14.44
CA LEU A 257 -12.96 11.14 -13.32
C LEU A 257 -14.44 10.89 -13.56
N ALA A 258 -14.81 9.63 -13.76
CA ALA A 258 -16.16 9.27 -14.18
C ALA A 258 -16.92 8.48 -13.12
N LYS A 259 -18.21 8.78 -13.01
CA LYS A 259 -19.19 7.92 -12.36
C LYS A 259 -19.45 6.71 -13.24
N MET A 260 -19.38 5.52 -12.64
CA MET A 260 -19.52 4.25 -13.34
C MET A 260 -20.92 3.65 -13.17
N VAL A 261 -21.49 3.13 -14.26
CA VAL A 261 -22.67 2.26 -14.25
C VAL A 261 -22.28 0.95 -14.93
N GLY A 262 -22.13 -0.11 -14.12
CA GLY A 262 -21.50 -1.35 -14.56
C GLY A 262 -20.02 -1.13 -14.89
N ILE A 263 -19.68 -1.18 -16.18
CA ILE A 263 -18.32 -0.93 -16.71
C ILE A 263 -18.23 0.31 -17.60
N TYR A 264 -19.31 1.08 -17.73
CA TYR A 264 -19.36 2.25 -18.62
C TYR A 264 -19.37 3.55 -17.82
N PRO A 265 -18.59 4.57 -18.23
CA PRO A 265 -18.70 5.92 -17.68
C PRO A 265 -20.04 6.53 -18.12
N GLU A 266 -20.83 6.99 -17.15
CA GLU A 266 -22.12 7.65 -17.42
C GLU A 266 -21.97 9.17 -17.41
N TYR A 267 -21.30 9.70 -16.38
CA TYR A 267 -21.06 11.12 -16.19
C TYR A 267 -19.62 11.34 -15.74
N TYR A 268 -19.11 12.52 -16.05
CA TYR A 268 -17.76 12.95 -15.78
C TYR A 268 -17.80 14.10 -14.77
N MET A 269 -16.86 14.08 -13.84
CA MET A 269 -16.62 15.21 -12.95
C MET A 269 -16.32 16.44 -13.80
N ASP A 270 -16.92 17.57 -13.42
CA ASP A 270 -16.88 18.80 -14.21
C ASP A 270 -16.83 20.00 -13.27
N VAL A 271 -15.86 20.90 -13.50
CA VAL A 271 -15.87 22.22 -12.86
C VAL A 271 -16.95 23.05 -13.52
N LYS A 272 -18.00 23.33 -12.75
CA LYS A 272 -19.25 23.90 -13.24
C LYS A 272 -19.00 25.17 -14.04
N ASP A 273 -19.70 25.28 -15.17
CA ASP A 273 -19.68 26.43 -16.09
C ASP A 273 -18.27 26.75 -16.65
N ASN A 274 -17.34 25.77 -16.62
CA ASN A 274 -15.93 25.96 -16.98
C ASN A 274 -15.27 27.13 -16.20
N SER A 275 -15.70 27.33 -14.95
CA SER A 275 -15.18 28.42 -14.11
C SER A 275 -13.69 28.21 -13.82
N THR A 276 -12.93 29.29 -13.92
CA THR A 276 -11.50 29.36 -13.55
C THR A 276 -11.28 30.09 -12.22
N ASN A 277 -12.35 30.45 -11.51
CA ASN A 277 -12.28 31.15 -10.22
C ASN A 277 -12.25 30.17 -9.04
N ALA A 278 -11.51 30.52 -7.98
CA ALA A 278 -11.57 29.79 -6.72
C ALA A 278 -12.99 29.80 -6.12
N GLY A 279 -13.39 28.70 -5.48
CA GLY A 279 -14.74 28.47 -4.99
C GLY A 279 -15.68 27.87 -6.04
N ALA A 280 -15.19 27.50 -7.23
CA ALA A 280 -16.02 26.88 -8.26
C ALA A 280 -16.51 25.50 -7.80
N PRO A 281 -17.84 25.23 -7.84
CA PRO A 281 -18.37 23.93 -7.44
C PRO A 281 -18.10 22.87 -8.51
N LEU A 282 -18.10 21.61 -8.10
CA LEU A 282 -18.03 20.47 -9.01
C LEU A 282 -19.39 19.78 -9.16
N ILE A 283 -19.67 19.31 -10.37
CA ILE A 283 -20.87 18.56 -10.72
C ILE A 283 -20.50 17.27 -11.46
N MET A 284 -21.48 16.38 -11.62
CA MET A 284 -21.42 15.28 -12.59
C MET A 284 -22.12 15.72 -13.87
N TYR A 285 -21.43 15.68 -15.00
CA TYR A 285 -21.93 16.18 -16.29
C TYR A 285 -21.63 15.23 -17.45
N ASN A 286 -22.32 15.42 -18.57
CA ASN A 286 -22.06 14.66 -19.79
C ASN A 286 -20.65 14.93 -20.31
N TYR A 287 -20.08 13.97 -21.04
CA TYR A 287 -18.80 14.14 -21.70
C TYR A 287 -18.81 15.35 -22.64
N THR A 288 -17.85 16.26 -22.46
CA THR A 288 -17.62 17.41 -23.36
C THR A 288 -16.21 17.41 -23.95
N GLY A 289 -15.25 16.71 -23.32
CA GLY A 289 -13.84 16.72 -23.71
C GLY A 289 -13.09 18.02 -23.35
N ASN A 290 -13.76 18.97 -22.69
CA ASN A 290 -13.18 20.25 -22.31
C ASN A 290 -12.22 20.12 -21.12
N ASN A 291 -11.32 21.10 -20.97
CA ASN A 291 -10.30 21.09 -19.91
C ASN A 291 -10.89 21.17 -18.49
N ASN A 292 -12.14 21.62 -18.29
CA ASN A 292 -12.81 21.60 -16.98
C ASN A 292 -13.29 20.20 -16.55
N GLN A 293 -13.12 19.18 -17.39
CA GLN A 293 -13.39 17.78 -17.05
C GLN A 293 -12.11 16.95 -16.89
N LYS A 294 -10.94 17.54 -17.20
CA LYS A 294 -9.64 16.89 -17.12
C LYS A 294 -8.98 17.27 -15.81
N PHE A 295 -8.61 16.27 -15.02
CA PHE A 295 -8.03 16.43 -13.70
C PHE A 295 -6.63 15.85 -13.64
N LYS A 296 -5.67 16.69 -13.26
CA LYS A 296 -4.26 16.32 -13.10
C LYS A 296 -3.97 15.99 -11.64
N PHE A 297 -3.26 14.90 -11.42
CA PHE A 297 -2.84 14.44 -10.10
C PHE A 297 -1.41 14.91 -9.83
N GLU A 298 -1.18 15.48 -8.65
CA GLU A 298 0.14 15.87 -8.15
C GLU A 298 0.37 15.18 -6.81
N TRP A 299 1.36 14.31 -6.75
CA TRP A 299 1.74 13.64 -5.52
C TRP A 299 2.50 14.59 -4.58
N CYS A 300 2.06 14.65 -3.33
CA CYS A 300 2.53 15.59 -2.30
C CYS A 300 3.07 14.87 -1.05
N ASP A 301 3.70 13.71 -1.23
CA ASP A 301 4.24 12.81 -0.19
C ASP A 301 3.22 12.08 0.68
N ALA A 302 2.08 12.70 1.00
CA ALA A 302 1.02 12.11 1.84
C ALA A 302 -0.32 11.91 1.09
N GLY A 303 -0.29 11.88 -0.24
CA GLY A 303 -1.47 11.86 -1.10
C GLY A 303 -1.40 12.85 -2.24
N TYR A 304 -2.52 13.02 -2.94
CA TYR A 304 -2.64 13.79 -4.16
C TYR A 304 -3.34 15.13 -3.96
N LYS A 305 -2.78 16.18 -4.56
CA LYS A 305 -3.55 17.34 -4.99
C LYS A 305 -4.13 17.06 -6.37
N ILE A 306 -5.41 17.41 -6.55
CA ILE A 306 -6.14 17.17 -7.80
C ILE A 306 -6.48 18.53 -8.42
N HIS A 307 -5.90 18.80 -9.59
CA HIS A 307 -6.01 20.07 -10.30
C HIS A 307 -6.94 19.96 -11.49
N ALA A 308 -7.76 20.97 -11.76
CA ALA A 308 -8.54 21.01 -13.00
C ALA A 308 -7.73 21.69 -14.12
N LEU A 309 -7.68 21.10 -15.32
CA LEU A 309 -6.81 21.58 -16.40
C LEU A 309 -7.24 22.93 -17.00
N ASN A 310 -8.48 23.37 -16.77
CA ASN A 310 -8.91 24.71 -17.16
C ASN A 310 -8.28 25.82 -16.28
N ASN A 311 -7.79 25.48 -15.08
CA ASN A 311 -6.91 26.32 -14.26
C ASN A 311 -6.10 25.47 -13.26
N GLU A 312 -4.90 25.04 -13.65
CA GLU A 312 -3.99 24.21 -12.83
C GLU A 312 -3.45 24.91 -11.56
N LYS A 313 -3.86 26.15 -11.26
CA LYS A 313 -3.54 26.82 -9.97
C LYS A 313 -4.56 26.52 -8.88
N LEU A 314 -5.68 25.89 -9.23
CA LEU A 314 -6.74 25.53 -8.30
C LEU A 314 -6.73 24.03 -8.03
N VAL A 315 -6.99 23.67 -6.78
CA VAL A 315 -6.98 22.29 -6.29
C VAL A 315 -8.33 21.90 -5.69
N LEU A 316 -8.70 20.64 -5.82
CA LEU A 316 -9.87 20.05 -5.18
C LEU A 316 -9.75 20.24 -3.66
N THR A 317 -10.68 20.98 -3.07
CA THR A 317 -10.62 21.42 -1.68
C THR A 317 -11.88 20.98 -0.95
N LEU A 318 -11.68 20.26 0.15
CA LEU A 318 -12.68 19.96 1.16
C LEU A 318 -12.81 21.14 2.14
N ASN A 319 -14.03 21.52 2.49
CA ASN A 319 -14.31 22.59 3.42
C ASN A 319 -15.36 22.19 4.45
N LEU A 320 -15.06 22.45 5.73
CA LEU A 320 -16.00 22.36 6.84
C LEU A 320 -16.91 23.60 6.84
N ASN A 321 -18.21 23.40 6.76
CA ASN A 321 -19.22 24.45 6.80
C ASN A 321 -19.61 24.77 8.25
N ASP A 322 -20.20 25.95 8.48
CA ASP A 322 -20.62 26.42 9.81
C ASP A 322 -21.62 25.49 10.52
N ASP A 323 -22.35 24.68 9.76
CA ASP A 323 -23.34 23.72 10.28
C ASP A 323 -22.73 22.34 10.61
N GLY A 324 -21.41 22.19 10.50
CA GLY A 324 -20.68 20.94 10.73
C GLY A 324 -20.67 19.99 9.54
N SER A 325 -21.33 20.32 8.43
CA SER A 325 -21.28 19.54 7.19
C SER A 325 -20.04 19.86 6.36
N TYR A 326 -19.72 19.03 5.39
CA TYR A 326 -18.59 19.24 4.48
C TYR A 326 -19.03 19.51 3.04
N SER A 327 -18.31 20.40 2.35
CA SER A 327 -18.49 20.72 0.93
C SER A 327 -17.18 20.60 0.15
N VAL A 328 -17.27 20.46 -1.18
CA VAL A 328 -16.10 20.32 -2.07
C VAL A 328 -16.17 21.32 -3.23
N PHE A 329 -15.05 21.98 -3.52
CA PHE A 329 -14.91 22.95 -4.61
C PHE A 329 -13.47 23.02 -5.13
N MET A 330 -13.24 23.72 -6.25
CA MET A 330 -11.90 24.08 -6.70
C MET A 330 -11.41 25.34 -5.97
N GLY A 331 -10.45 25.20 -5.05
CA GLY A 331 -9.94 26.26 -4.19
C GLY A 331 -8.52 26.71 -4.59
N ASN A 332 -8.06 27.83 -4.02
CA ASN A 332 -6.64 28.20 -4.14
C ASN A 332 -5.79 27.14 -3.42
N ASP A 333 -4.64 26.79 -3.97
CA ASP A 333 -3.69 25.94 -3.26
C ASP A 333 -3.13 26.68 -2.04
N LEU A 334 -3.50 26.21 -0.85
CA LEU A 334 -3.13 26.77 0.46
C LEU A 334 -2.36 25.74 1.30
N ASN A 335 -1.99 24.59 0.73
CA ASN A 335 -1.36 23.46 1.43
C ASN A 335 -2.13 23.01 2.68
N LEU A 336 -3.46 22.96 2.60
CA LEU A 336 -4.30 22.49 3.71
C LEU A 336 -4.47 20.97 3.64
N GLN A 337 -4.65 20.30 4.79
CA GLN A 337 -4.95 18.86 4.84
C GLN A 337 -6.18 18.50 4.01
N GLY A 338 -7.21 19.36 4.00
CA GLY A 338 -8.41 19.20 3.15
C GLY A 338 -8.16 19.34 1.64
N GLN A 339 -6.92 19.53 1.20
CA GLN A 339 -6.52 19.56 -0.21
C GLN A 339 -5.70 18.32 -0.62
N ILE A 340 -5.45 17.41 0.33
CA ILE A 340 -4.73 16.16 0.11
C ILE A 340 -5.74 15.01 0.08
N TRP A 341 -5.68 14.23 -0.99
CA TRP A 341 -6.62 13.17 -1.30
C TRP A 341 -5.91 11.87 -1.62
N GLU A 342 -6.43 10.75 -1.17
CA GLU A 342 -5.90 9.43 -1.50
C GLU A 342 -6.78 8.77 -2.55
N VAL A 343 -6.15 8.02 -3.45
CA VAL A 343 -6.85 7.23 -4.46
C VAL A 343 -6.75 5.76 -4.06
N LEU A 344 -7.86 5.19 -3.65
CA LEU A 344 -7.94 3.84 -3.07
C LEU A 344 -8.81 2.94 -3.95
N PRO A 345 -8.62 1.60 -3.90
CA PRO A 345 -9.53 0.68 -4.56
C PRO A 345 -10.93 0.78 -3.92
N TYR A 346 -11.96 0.77 -4.74
CA TYR A 346 -13.36 0.71 -4.27
C TYR A 346 -13.73 -0.67 -3.69
N ASN A 347 -12.93 -1.72 -3.96
CA ASN A 347 -13.27 -3.12 -3.73
C ASN A 347 -13.87 -3.41 -2.32
N ASN A 348 -15.11 -3.92 -2.32
CA ASN A 348 -15.91 -4.32 -1.14
C ASN A 348 -15.52 -5.72 -0.58
N GLY A 349 -14.24 -6.08 -0.62
CA GLY A 349 -13.76 -7.39 -0.14
C GLY A 349 -14.09 -8.61 -1.02
N ALA A 350 -14.66 -8.44 -2.22
CA ALA A 350 -15.00 -9.54 -3.12
C ALA A 350 -13.96 -9.66 -4.26
N LYS A 351 -12.97 -10.54 -4.09
CA LYS A 351 -12.09 -10.93 -5.20
C LYS A 351 -12.92 -11.57 -6.32
N GLY A 352 -13.13 -10.86 -7.43
CA GLY A 352 -13.45 -11.48 -8.73
C GLY A 352 -14.87 -11.35 -9.29
N LEU A 353 -15.71 -10.42 -8.83
CA LEU A 353 -16.96 -10.10 -9.55
C LEU A 353 -16.75 -8.94 -10.54
N LEU A 354 -16.89 -9.22 -11.84
CA LEU A 354 -16.86 -8.22 -12.91
C LEU A 354 -17.92 -7.15 -12.66
N GLY A 355 -17.50 -5.89 -12.48
CA GLY A 355 -18.40 -4.74 -12.38
C GLY A 355 -18.47 -4.06 -11.00
N GLU A 356 -17.70 -4.52 -10.01
CA GLU A 356 -17.59 -3.88 -8.68
C GLU A 356 -16.27 -3.14 -8.47
N ASN A 357 -15.31 -3.25 -9.41
CA ASN A 357 -14.04 -2.55 -9.33
C ASN A 357 -14.16 -1.06 -9.67
N GLY A 358 -13.27 -0.25 -9.11
CA GLY A 358 -13.27 1.19 -9.25
C GLY A 358 -12.38 1.83 -8.19
N LEU A 359 -12.54 3.13 -8.04
CA LEU A 359 -11.76 3.94 -7.13
C LEU A 359 -12.69 4.63 -6.14
N VAL A 360 -12.23 4.76 -4.90
CA VAL A 360 -12.72 5.78 -3.98
C VAL A 360 -11.63 6.83 -3.82
N ILE A 361 -12.04 8.08 -3.65
CA ILE A 361 -11.12 9.18 -3.37
C ILE A 361 -11.40 9.62 -1.95
N ARG A 362 -10.46 9.38 -1.03
CA ARG A 362 -10.59 9.68 0.41
C ARG A 362 -9.88 10.99 0.73
N SER A 363 -10.46 11.79 1.60
CA SER A 363 -9.82 12.97 2.18
C SER A 363 -8.94 12.58 3.35
N LYS A 364 -7.77 13.21 3.48
CA LYS A 364 -6.91 13.10 4.68
C LYS A 364 -7.50 13.76 5.94
N VAL A 365 -8.58 14.53 5.81
CA VAL A 365 -9.36 15.03 6.95
C VAL A 365 -10.41 14.01 7.35
N LEU A 366 -10.48 13.71 8.64
CA LEU A 366 -11.47 12.83 9.26
C LEU A 366 -12.69 13.60 9.77
N TYR A 367 -13.82 12.90 9.85
CA TYR A 367 -15.07 13.38 10.41
C TYR A 367 -15.28 12.83 11.82
N TYR A 368 -15.45 13.72 12.80
CA TYR A 368 -15.76 13.36 14.18
C TYR A 368 -17.22 13.72 14.47
N GLU A 369 -18.03 12.73 14.90
CA GLU A 369 -19.36 13.01 15.44
C GLU A 369 -19.24 13.66 16.82
N ASN A 370 -20.25 14.39 17.29
CA ASN A 370 -20.17 15.19 18.53
C ASN A 370 -19.50 14.46 19.72
N ASN A 371 -18.28 14.89 20.10
CA ASN A 371 -17.43 14.32 21.16
C ASN A 371 -16.91 12.89 20.91
N ASP A 372 -17.04 12.36 19.69
CA ASP A 372 -16.38 11.13 19.28
C ASP A 372 -14.87 11.36 19.28
N THR A 373 -14.13 10.46 19.89
CA THR A 373 -12.66 10.49 19.89
C THR A 373 -12.09 9.84 18.63
N ILE A 374 -12.91 9.06 17.93
CA ILE A 374 -12.48 8.26 16.77
C ILE A 374 -12.97 8.94 15.48
N GLY A 375 -12.04 9.23 14.59
CA GLY A 375 -12.30 9.88 13.31
C GLY A 375 -12.87 8.90 12.27
N LYS A 376 -13.84 9.36 11.47
CA LYS A 376 -14.39 8.59 10.34
C LYS A 376 -13.85 9.11 9.01
N PRO A 377 -13.41 8.24 8.08
CA PRO A 377 -13.01 8.64 6.74
C PRO A 377 -14.06 9.44 5.99
N LEU A 378 -13.63 10.43 5.21
CA LEU A 378 -14.48 11.18 4.28
C LEU A 378 -14.15 10.81 2.84
N TYR A 379 -15.13 10.24 2.14
CA TYR A 379 -15.02 9.86 0.74
C TYR A 379 -15.69 10.89 -0.15
N LEU A 380 -15.03 11.22 -1.26
CA LEU A 380 -15.67 11.90 -2.36
C LEU A 380 -16.86 11.05 -2.83
N SER A 381 -17.98 11.70 -3.03
CA SER A 381 -19.23 11.07 -3.44
C SER A 381 -19.99 11.96 -4.41
N TYR A 382 -21.10 11.45 -4.94
CA TYR A 382 -22.01 12.24 -5.74
C TYR A 382 -23.47 12.07 -5.27
N LYS A 383 -24.22 13.17 -5.25
CA LYS A 383 -25.64 13.15 -4.90
C LYS A 383 -26.35 14.23 -5.68
N ASN A 384 -27.49 13.90 -6.29
CA ASN A 384 -28.30 14.85 -7.07
C ASN A 384 -27.50 15.64 -8.12
N ASN A 385 -26.61 14.96 -8.86
CA ASN A 385 -25.69 15.53 -9.87
C ASN A 385 -24.64 16.52 -9.32
N GLN A 386 -24.49 16.62 -8.00
CA GLN A 386 -23.41 17.40 -7.37
C GLN A 386 -22.36 16.46 -6.81
N ILE A 387 -21.11 16.92 -6.82
CA ILE A 387 -20.04 16.29 -6.06
C ILE A 387 -20.19 16.69 -4.59
N SER A 388 -20.05 15.71 -3.69
CA SER A 388 -20.20 15.84 -2.24
C SER A 388 -19.17 14.98 -1.51
N VAL A 389 -19.25 14.92 -0.19
CA VAL A 389 -18.53 13.92 0.62
C VAL A 389 -19.47 13.12 1.52
N SER A 390 -19.04 11.92 1.88
CA SER A 390 -19.78 10.97 2.71
C SER A 390 -18.82 10.13 3.54
N THR A 391 -19.23 9.69 4.72
CA THR A 391 -18.52 8.64 5.48
C THR A 391 -18.82 7.23 4.97
N ASP A 392 -19.81 7.09 4.07
CA ASP A 392 -20.11 5.85 3.37
C ASP A 392 -19.17 5.66 2.18
N ARG A 393 -18.30 4.65 2.26
CA ARG A 393 -17.31 4.28 1.23
C ARG A 393 -17.93 3.72 -0.05
N ILE A 394 -19.14 3.15 0.03
CA ILE A 394 -19.74 2.37 -1.06
C ILE A 394 -20.78 3.22 -1.80
N ASN A 395 -21.73 3.80 -1.07
CA ASN A 395 -22.87 4.45 -1.70
C ASN A 395 -22.50 5.79 -2.35
N ASN A 396 -22.54 5.80 -3.68
CA ASN A 396 -22.21 6.95 -4.53
C ASN A 396 -20.77 7.47 -4.41
N ALA A 397 -19.83 6.65 -3.96
CA ALA A 397 -18.40 6.99 -3.87
C ALA A 397 -17.53 6.27 -4.91
N ARG A 398 -18.16 5.52 -5.83
CA ARG A 398 -17.46 4.80 -6.90
C ARG A 398 -17.11 5.71 -8.08
N PHE A 399 -15.82 5.94 -8.27
CA PHE A 399 -15.24 6.62 -9.42
C PHE A 399 -14.39 5.65 -10.25
N MET A 400 -13.92 6.14 -11.39
CA MET A 400 -12.86 5.51 -12.15
C MET A 400 -12.18 6.59 -13.00
N THR A 401 -10.87 6.43 -13.21
CA THR A 401 -10.11 7.19 -14.19
C THR A 401 -10.51 6.79 -15.60
N CYS A 402 -10.56 7.75 -16.51
CA CYS A 402 -10.67 7.48 -17.94
C CYS A 402 -9.57 8.27 -18.65
N ALA A 403 -8.79 7.58 -19.47
CA ALA A 403 -7.74 8.19 -20.29
C ALA A 403 -8.31 9.32 -21.16
N ILE A 404 -7.53 10.39 -21.33
CA ILE A 404 -7.94 11.55 -22.13
C ILE A 404 -7.67 11.39 -23.64
N ALA A 405 -6.99 10.30 -24.02
CA ALA A 405 -6.63 9.92 -25.40
C ALA A 405 -6.66 8.38 -25.55
N ASP A 406 -6.47 7.87 -26.76
CA ASP A 406 -6.32 6.42 -27.04
C ASP A 406 -4.94 5.89 -26.60
N TRP A 407 -4.61 6.13 -25.34
CA TRP A 407 -3.35 5.75 -24.73
C TRP A 407 -3.53 5.46 -23.24
N THR A 408 -3.22 4.25 -22.83
CA THR A 408 -3.23 3.84 -21.42
C THR A 408 -2.00 4.40 -20.73
N ARG A 409 -2.21 5.39 -19.87
CA ARG A 409 -1.20 6.01 -18.99
C ARG A 409 -0.70 5.03 -17.91
N PHE A 410 0.45 5.33 -17.30
CA PHE A 410 1.08 4.42 -16.33
C PHE A 410 0.15 4.09 -15.15
N GLY A 411 -0.53 5.07 -14.57
CA GLY A 411 -1.40 4.88 -13.41
C GLY A 411 -2.58 3.95 -13.70
N ASP A 412 -3.21 4.07 -14.88
CA ASP A 412 -4.27 3.15 -15.32
C ASP A 412 -3.75 1.72 -15.49
N ALA A 413 -2.57 1.55 -16.08
CA ALA A 413 -1.94 0.25 -16.23
C ALA A 413 -1.57 -0.36 -14.87
N TYR A 414 -1.07 0.44 -13.94
CA TYR A 414 -0.75 0.02 -12.58
C TYR A 414 -2.01 -0.42 -11.83
N MET A 415 -3.07 0.40 -11.83
CA MET A 415 -4.35 0.07 -11.18
C MET A 415 -4.97 -1.21 -11.75
N GLN A 416 -4.79 -1.50 -13.04
CA GLN A 416 -5.19 -2.79 -13.62
C GLN A 416 -4.31 -3.94 -13.11
N TYR A 417 -3.00 -3.74 -13.05
CA TYR A 417 -2.04 -4.74 -12.54
C TYR A 417 -2.35 -5.16 -11.11
N VAL A 418 -2.65 -4.20 -10.23
CA VAL A 418 -3.03 -4.47 -8.83
C VAL A 418 -4.51 -4.81 -8.64
N GLY A 419 -5.30 -4.86 -9.74
CA GLY A 419 -6.69 -5.31 -9.73
C GLY A 419 -7.70 -4.31 -9.15
N TRP A 420 -7.37 -3.02 -9.11
CA TRP A 420 -8.25 -1.95 -8.60
C TRP A 420 -9.35 -1.57 -9.59
N THR A 421 -9.07 -1.63 -10.89
CA THR A 421 -9.99 -1.23 -11.96
C THR A 421 -10.35 -2.41 -12.87
N TYR A 422 -9.75 -2.51 -14.06
CA TYR A 422 -10.04 -3.60 -14.99
C TYR A 422 -9.16 -4.82 -14.71
N THR A 423 -9.54 -5.96 -15.28
CA THR A 423 -8.72 -7.18 -15.20
C THR A 423 -7.40 -6.96 -15.92
N SER A 424 -6.28 -7.23 -15.23
CA SER A 424 -4.95 -7.23 -15.86
C SER A 424 -4.84 -8.25 -17.01
N ASN A 425 -3.85 -8.05 -17.87
CA ASN A 425 -3.49 -8.97 -18.95
C ASN A 425 -1.97 -9.18 -18.99
N ASP A 426 -1.51 -10.16 -19.78
CA ASP A 426 -0.10 -10.55 -19.85
C ASP A 426 0.84 -9.41 -20.26
N LYS A 427 0.39 -8.48 -21.11
CA LYS A 427 1.20 -7.32 -21.52
C LYS A 427 1.42 -6.35 -20.36
N ILE A 428 0.37 -6.04 -19.60
CA ILE A 428 0.46 -5.19 -18.41
C ILE A 428 1.34 -5.85 -17.35
N ASN A 429 1.11 -7.14 -17.08
CA ASN A 429 1.92 -7.90 -16.12
C ASN A 429 3.42 -7.87 -16.48
N ARG A 430 3.75 -8.04 -17.77
CA ARG A 430 5.13 -7.94 -18.26
C ARG A 430 5.69 -6.53 -18.10
N ALA A 431 4.96 -5.51 -18.55
CA ALA A 431 5.39 -4.11 -18.47
C ALA A 431 5.66 -3.67 -17.02
N MET A 432 4.80 -4.06 -16.07
CA MET A 432 4.98 -3.75 -14.65
C MET A 432 6.16 -4.49 -14.01
N LYS A 433 6.40 -5.74 -14.42
CA LYS A 433 7.60 -6.48 -14.01
C LYS A 433 8.88 -5.83 -14.53
N ASN A 434 8.88 -5.41 -15.80
CA ASN A 434 9.99 -4.69 -16.40
C ASN A 434 10.21 -3.34 -15.72
N TYR A 435 9.14 -2.57 -15.47
CA TYR A 435 9.19 -1.32 -14.70
C TYR A 435 9.88 -1.52 -13.35
N THR A 436 9.45 -2.50 -12.56
CA THR A 436 10.01 -2.81 -11.23
C THR A 436 11.50 -3.17 -11.30
N ASN A 437 11.89 -3.98 -12.28
CA ASN A 437 13.30 -4.37 -12.45
C ASN A 437 14.16 -3.21 -12.97
N ASN A 438 13.65 -2.47 -13.95
CA ASN A 438 14.36 -1.39 -14.61
C ASN A 438 14.59 -0.20 -13.68
N THR A 439 13.61 0.14 -12.83
CA THR A 439 13.76 1.19 -11.81
C THR A 439 14.84 0.83 -10.79
N LYS A 440 14.92 -0.44 -10.37
CA LYS A 440 15.97 -0.96 -9.47
C LYS A 440 17.38 -0.86 -10.09
N ILE A 441 17.51 -1.13 -11.39
CA ILE A 441 18.79 -1.00 -12.13
C ILE A 441 19.15 0.47 -12.36
N GLY A 442 18.15 1.30 -12.72
CA GLY A 442 18.30 2.71 -13.03
C GLY A 442 19.05 3.00 -14.34
N LEU A 443 19.05 4.28 -14.73
CA LEU A 443 19.84 4.76 -15.87
C LEU A 443 21.28 5.08 -15.42
N LYS A 444 22.27 4.72 -16.23
CA LYS A 444 23.68 5.00 -15.92
C LYS A 444 23.98 6.49 -16.00
N LYS A 445 24.43 7.08 -14.89
CA LYS A 445 24.65 8.54 -14.74
C LYS A 445 26.05 9.02 -15.16
N TYR A 446 27.08 8.18 -15.05
CA TYR A 446 28.48 8.57 -15.21
C TYR A 446 29.26 7.64 -16.15
N GLY A 447 30.37 8.14 -16.69
CA GLY A 447 31.23 7.42 -17.63
C GLY A 447 30.94 7.77 -19.10
N ASP A 448 31.81 7.27 -19.99
CA ASP A 448 31.70 7.50 -21.44
C ASP A 448 30.50 6.79 -22.07
N ASP A 449 30.00 5.75 -21.39
CA ASP A 449 28.85 4.95 -21.79
C ASP A 449 27.58 5.29 -20.99
N LYS A 450 27.51 6.45 -20.35
CA LYS A 450 26.32 6.91 -19.62
C LYS A 450 25.07 6.95 -20.52
N ASN A 451 23.90 6.76 -19.91
CA ASN A 451 22.61 6.89 -20.56
C ASN A 451 21.97 8.27 -20.36
N ILE A 452 22.53 9.12 -19.47
CA ILE A 452 21.97 10.43 -19.13
C ILE A 452 22.83 11.57 -19.68
N TYR A 453 22.18 12.59 -20.23
CA TYR A 453 22.77 13.86 -20.63
C TYR A 453 21.88 15.03 -20.23
N PHE A 454 22.48 16.14 -19.78
CA PHE A 454 21.72 17.34 -19.43
C PHE A 454 21.88 18.40 -20.53
N TYR A 455 20.77 18.85 -21.09
CA TYR A 455 20.72 19.94 -22.07
C TYR A 455 19.83 21.06 -21.54
N ASN A 456 20.40 22.26 -21.29
CA ASN A 456 19.70 23.38 -20.67
C ASN A 456 18.91 22.96 -19.41
N GLU A 457 19.59 22.28 -18.47
CA GLU A 457 19.05 21.76 -17.20
C GLU A 457 18.04 20.60 -17.33
N LYS A 458 17.68 20.21 -18.56
CA LYS A 458 16.76 19.11 -18.82
C LYS A 458 17.50 17.78 -18.95
N MET A 459 17.03 16.76 -18.23
CA MET A 459 17.58 15.41 -18.26
C MET A 459 17.07 14.66 -19.49
N LEU A 460 17.98 14.33 -20.40
CA LEU A 460 17.71 13.57 -21.61
C LEU A 460 18.35 12.19 -21.52
N VAL A 461 17.69 11.22 -22.16
CA VAL A 461 18.19 9.85 -22.29
C VAL A 461 18.91 9.69 -23.62
N ILE A 462 20.14 9.22 -23.59
CA ILE A 462 21.03 9.08 -24.73
C ILE A 462 21.68 7.69 -24.75
N ASN A 463 22.43 7.41 -25.82
CA ASN A 463 23.29 6.21 -25.95
C ASN A 463 22.52 4.90 -25.81
N GLN A 464 21.66 4.63 -26.80
CA GLN A 464 20.77 3.47 -26.85
C GLN A 464 21.51 2.12 -26.89
N SER A 465 22.82 2.15 -27.23
CA SER A 465 23.60 0.93 -27.45
C SER A 465 24.53 0.53 -26.29
N ASN A 466 24.62 1.32 -25.22
CA ASN A 466 25.55 1.05 -24.12
C ASN A 466 24.95 1.45 -22.75
N GLY A 467 25.81 1.52 -21.73
CA GLY A 467 25.40 1.78 -20.36
C GLY A 467 24.55 0.65 -19.84
N ASN A 468 23.44 0.97 -19.18
CA ASN A 468 22.52 -0.04 -18.67
C ASN A 468 21.55 -0.55 -19.75
N PHE A 469 21.60 -0.06 -20.99
CA PHE A 469 20.79 -0.62 -22.08
C PHE A 469 21.43 -1.85 -22.76
N SER A 470 22.61 -2.30 -22.33
CA SER A 470 23.36 -3.39 -22.98
C SER A 470 22.64 -4.75 -23.00
N ASP A 471 23.05 -5.62 -23.94
CA ASP A 471 22.47 -6.96 -24.14
C ASP A 471 22.57 -7.90 -22.92
N ASP A 472 23.54 -7.69 -22.01
CA ASP A 472 23.81 -8.57 -20.86
C ASP A 472 23.36 -7.95 -19.53
N GLY A 473 22.24 -8.44 -18.97
CA GLY A 473 21.77 -8.08 -17.62
C GLY A 473 21.34 -6.61 -17.45
N GLY A 474 21.12 -5.90 -18.57
CA GLY A 474 20.67 -4.52 -18.60
C GLY A 474 19.16 -4.36 -18.46
N LEU A 475 18.69 -3.16 -18.79
CA LEU A 475 17.28 -2.78 -18.80
C LEU A 475 16.53 -3.52 -19.90
N MET A 476 15.29 -3.92 -19.62
CA MET A 476 14.45 -4.74 -20.50
C MET A 476 13.30 -3.93 -21.09
N PHE A 477 12.93 -4.24 -22.33
CA PHE A 477 11.73 -3.74 -23.01
C PHE A 477 10.98 -4.92 -23.63
N ALA A 478 9.77 -5.18 -23.15
CA ALA A 478 9.05 -6.43 -23.39
C ALA A 478 9.92 -7.66 -23.05
N ASP A 479 10.23 -8.52 -24.01
CA ASP A 479 10.99 -9.76 -23.78
C ASP A 479 12.48 -9.64 -24.17
N VAL A 480 12.93 -8.45 -24.58
CA VAL A 480 14.28 -8.18 -25.09
C VAL A 480 15.00 -7.08 -24.28
N PRO A 481 16.34 -7.03 -24.29
CA PRO A 481 17.06 -5.87 -23.79
C PRO A 481 16.64 -4.59 -24.50
N MET A 482 16.68 -3.44 -23.82
CA MET A 482 16.40 -2.13 -24.41
C MET A 482 17.36 -1.78 -25.57
N HIS A 483 18.51 -2.46 -25.64
CA HIS A 483 19.52 -2.33 -26.67
C HIS A 483 18.90 -2.27 -28.08
N GLY A 484 18.96 -1.10 -28.69
CA GLY A 484 18.61 -0.92 -30.11
C GLY A 484 17.13 -1.07 -30.49
N VAL A 485 16.21 -1.20 -29.53
CA VAL A 485 14.77 -1.34 -29.80
C VAL A 485 13.90 -0.21 -29.24
N ILE A 486 14.46 0.72 -28.46
CA ILE A 486 13.70 1.80 -27.79
C ILE A 486 13.85 3.21 -28.42
N CYS A 487 14.17 3.33 -29.72
CA CYS A 487 14.47 4.66 -30.29
C CYS A 487 13.24 5.58 -30.24
N GLU A 488 12.03 5.04 -30.44
CA GLU A 488 10.75 5.77 -30.35
C GLU A 488 10.51 6.26 -28.93
N LEU A 489 10.66 5.36 -27.95
CA LEU A 489 10.53 5.68 -26.53
C LEU A 489 11.49 6.81 -26.13
N MET A 490 12.77 6.70 -26.46
CA MET A 490 13.77 7.71 -26.12
C MET A 490 13.50 9.04 -26.82
N ALA A 491 13.14 9.01 -28.10
CA ALA A 491 12.83 10.21 -28.87
C ALA A 491 11.58 10.91 -28.33
N ALA A 492 10.53 10.16 -28.02
CA ALA A 492 9.30 10.70 -27.45
C ALA A 492 9.57 11.30 -26.06
N PHE A 493 10.26 10.57 -25.18
CA PHE A 493 10.68 11.05 -23.86
C PHE A 493 11.51 12.35 -23.95
N ASN A 494 12.54 12.36 -24.79
CA ASN A 494 13.41 13.53 -24.95
C ASN A 494 12.64 14.73 -25.53
N ALA A 495 11.77 14.50 -26.52
CA ALA A 495 10.98 15.56 -27.14
C ALA A 495 9.99 16.18 -26.16
N ALA A 496 9.26 15.37 -25.37
CA ALA A 496 8.36 15.86 -24.33
C ALA A 496 9.11 16.64 -23.23
N THR A 497 10.25 16.12 -22.78
CA THR A 497 11.10 16.80 -21.79
C THR A 497 11.59 18.14 -22.32
N LEU A 498 12.10 18.18 -23.57
CA LEU A 498 12.51 19.41 -24.25
C LEU A 498 11.35 20.39 -24.45
N ALA A 499 10.12 19.90 -24.61
CA ALA A 499 8.91 20.72 -24.68
C ALA A 499 8.49 21.33 -23.33
N GLY A 500 9.07 20.85 -22.21
CA GLY A 500 8.79 21.36 -20.88
C GLY A 500 7.96 20.43 -20.00
N GLU A 501 7.64 19.22 -20.48
CA GLU A 501 6.95 18.22 -19.67
C GLU A 501 7.88 17.57 -18.64
N ASN A 502 7.33 17.29 -17.47
CA ASN A 502 7.98 16.46 -16.47
C ASN A 502 7.46 15.02 -16.62
N VAL A 503 8.23 14.17 -17.30
CA VAL A 503 7.90 12.77 -17.55
C VAL A 503 8.94 11.84 -16.93
N ASN A 504 8.51 10.66 -16.48
CA ASN A 504 9.42 9.63 -15.95
C ASN A 504 9.73 8.60 -17.03
N PHE A 505 11.01 8.39 -17.34
CA PHE A 505 11.44 7.49 -18.41
C PHE A 505 10.93 6.06 -18.25
N PHE A 506 10.93 5.51 -17.04
CA PHE A 506 10.49 4.13 -16.80
C PHE A 506 8.97 3.99 -16.84
N LYS A 507 8.21 4.99 -16.35
CA LYS A 507 6.75 5.03 -16.52
C LYS A 507 6.41 5.06 -18.02
N THR A 508 7.06 5.95 -18.78
CA THR A 508 6.90 6.01 -20.25
C THR A 508 7.29 4.70 -20.93
N ALA A 509 8.36 4.02 -20.49
CA ALA A 509 8.76 2.74 -21.07
C ALA A 509 7.65 1.68 -20.94
N ALA A 510 7.06 1.57 -19.75
CA ALA A 510 5.95 0.65 -19.50
C ALA A 510 4.71 0.99 -20.34
N GLU A 511 4.41 2.27 -20.51
CA GLU A 511 3.33 2.73 -21.40
C GLU A 511 3.57 2.30 -22.86
N PHE A 512 4.80 2.45 -23.36
CA PHE A 512 5.15 2.05 -24.73
C PHE A 512 5.08 0.53 -24.93
N GLU A 513 5.48 -0.27 -23.93
CA GLU A 513 5.36 -1.73 -23.98
C GLU A 513 3.90 -2.20 -24.13
N TYR A 514 2.96 -1.46 -23.54
CA TYR A 514 1.55 -1.83 -23.61
C TYR A 514 0.86 -1.27 -24.87
N ASN A 515 1.03 0.03 -25.14
CA ASN A 515 0.24 0.75 -26.14
C ASN A 515 0.83 0.69 -27.55
N ALA A 516 2.16 0.66 -27.67
CA ALA A 516 2.85 0.93 -28.93
C ALA A 516 3.77 -0.20 -29.39
N LEU A 517 3.79 -1.34 -28.70
CA LEU A 517 4.64 -2.47 -29.08
C LEU A 517 4.33 -2.97 -30.49
N VAL A 518 5.35 -3.06 -31.35
CA VAL A 518 5.20 -3.63 -32.69
C VAL A 518 5.10 -5.15 -32.58
N LEU A 519 3.90 -5.68 -32.81
CA LEU A 519 3.64 -7.12 -32.91
C LEU A 519 3.90 -7.59 -34.35
N ASP A 520 4.48 -8.78 -34.51
CA ASP A 520 4.76 -9.36 -35.83
C ASP A 520 3.44 -9.68 -36.57
N ILE A 521 3.21 -9.06 -37.73
CA ILE A 521 2.03 -9.30 -38.58
C ILE A 521 2.36 -10.25 -39.74
N VAL A 522 3.60 -10.69 -39.95
CA VAL A 522 3.96 -11.35 -41.22
C VAL A 522 4.77 -12.63 -41.04
N THR A 523 4.18 -13.64 -40.41
CA THR A 523 4.26 -15.03 -40.94
C THR A 523 3.00 -15.83 -40.63
N GLY A 524 1.86 -15.38 -41.15
CA GLY A 524 0.74 -16.29 -41.40
C GLY A 524 1.18 -17.44 -42.33
N GLY A 525 1.62 -18.55 -41.74
CA GLY A 525 1.61 -19.88 -42.36
C GLY A 525 2.78 -20.31 -43.26
N LEU A 526 3.82 -19.52 -43.53
CA LEU A 526 4.89 -19.93 -44.47
C LEU A 526 6.26 -20.28 -43.87
N PHE A 527 6.55 -19.91 -42.62
CA PHE A 527 7.83 -20.20 -41.96
C PHE A 527 7.70 -20.82 -40.56
N SER A 528 6.54 -21.42 -40.25
CA SER A 528 6.21 -21.95 -38.91
C SER A 528 6.99 -23.20 -38.49
N ASN A 529 8.14 -23.50 -39.10
CA ASN A 529 8.98 -24.65 -38.76
C ASN A 529 10.43 -24.23 -38.49
N LYS A 530 10.63 -23.32 -37.54
CA LYS A 530 11.86 -23.28 -36.74
C LYS A 530 11.55 -22.68 -35.37
N THR A 531 11.93 -23.43 -34.34
CA THR A 531 11.61 -23.29 -32.92
C THR A 531 12.31 -22.13 -32.21
N ASP A 532 12.33 -20.93 -32.80
CA ASP A 532 12.71 -19.68 -32.13
C ASP A 532 11.64 -18.63 -32.44
N TYR A 533 10.62 -18.55 -31.58
CA TYR A 533 9.65 -17.46 -31.60
C TYR A 533 10.40 -16.13 -31.48
N LEU A 534 10.15 -15.18 -32.39
CA LEU A 534 10.63 -13.81 -32.22
C LEU A 534 10.13 -13.30 -30.87
N LYS A 535 11.04 -12.89 -29.99
CA LYS A 535 10.70 -12.31 -28.69
C LYS A 535 9.92 -11.01 -28.91
N ASP A 536 8.86 -10.78 -28.14
CA ASP A 536 8.09 -9.54 -28.20
C ASP A 536 9.01 -8.32 -27.96
N GLY A 537 8.80 -7.25 -28.70
CA GLY A 537 9.60 -6.02 -28.61
C GLY A 537 10.84 -5.98 -29.48
N PHE A 538 11.14 -7.05 -30.24
CA PHE A 538 12.28 -7.08 -31.16
C PHE A 538 12.31 -5.92 -32.18
N TYR A 539 11.13 -5.42 -32.59
CA TYR A 539 11.00 -4.28 -33.51
C TYR A 539 10.70 -2.95 -32.80
N GLY A 540 10.77 -2.93 -31.46
CA GLY A 540 10.52 -1.72 -30.69
C GLY A 540 9.07 -1.28 -30.68
N SER A 541 8.86 0.03 -30.86
CA SER A 541 7.54 0.65 -30.82
C SER A 541 7.12 1.26 -32.16
N ASN A 542 5.82 1.36 -32.35
CA ASN A 542 5.20 1.96 -33.53
C ASN A 542 5.27 3.50 -33.41
N PRO A 543 5.97 4.20 -34.31
CA PRO A 543 6.15 5.65 -34.20
C PRO A 543 4.85 6.40 -34.48
N ASP A 544 3.91 5.80 -35.21
CA ASP A 544 2.58 6.35 -35.46
C ASP A 544 1.74 6.49 -34.18
N LYS A 545 2.05 5.69 -33.16
CA LYS A 545 1.35 5.69 -31.87
C LYS A 545 1.86 6.78 -30.93
N VAL A 546 2.92 7.51 -31.29
CA VAL A 546 3.46 8.60 -30.46
C VAL A 546 2.49 9.78 -30.36
N SER A 547 1.68 10.06 -31.40
CA SER A 547 0.62 11.06 -31.30
C SER A 547 -0.35 10.77 -30.16
N ASP A 548 -0.78 9.52 -30.01
CA ASP A 548 -1.73 9.13 -28.96
C ASP A 548 -1.13 9.37 -27.57
N TRP A 549 0.19 9.18 -27.42
CA TRP A 549 0.93 9.52 -26.20
C TRP A 549 1.02 11.03 -25.97
N LEU A 550 1.33 11.82 -27.00
CA LEU A 550 1.39 13.29 -26.90
C LEU A 550 0.02 13.88 -26.54
N ASP A 551 -1.06 13.36 -27.14
CA ASP A 551 -2.44 13.71 -26.80
C ASP A 551 -2.76 13.38 -25.33
N SER A 552 -2.24 12.24 -24.82
CA SER A 552 -2.39 11.86 -23.40
C SER A 552 -1.70 12.80 -22.42
N LEU A 553 -0.67 13.52 -22.87
CA LEU A 553 0.02 14.60 -22.12
C LEU A 553 -0.64 15.96 -22.32
N ASN A 554 -1.72 16.03 -23.12
CA ASN A 554 -2.40 17.26 -23.54
C ASN A 554 -1.43 18.26 -24.18
N LEU A 555 -0.49 17.76 -24.99
CA LEU A 555 0.46 18.58 -25.75
C LEU A 555 -0.14 19.05 -27.08
N THR A 556 0.25 20.25 -27.51
CA THR A 556 -0.11 20.77 -28.84
C THR A 556 1.02 20.53 -29.83
N TYR A 557 0.70 19.92 -30.97
CA TYR A 557 1.67 19.62 -32.01
C TYR A 557 1.05 19.63 -33.42
N LYS A 558 1.90 19.71 -34.44
CA LYS A 558 1.54 19.47 -35.84
C LYS A 558 2.12 18.14 -36.31
N THR A 559 1.33 17.35 -37.03
CA THR A 559 1.72 16.03 -37.54
C THR A 559 2.15 16.09 -38.99
N TYR A 560 3.22 15.36 -39.32
CA TYR A 560 3.73 15.12 -40.66
C TYR A 560 3.82 13.62 -40.86
N LYS A 561 2.98 13.02 -41.71
CA LYS A 561 2.95 11.57 -41.89
C LYS A 561 3.04 11.23 -43.37
N ASN A 562 3.96 10.34 -43.72
CA ASN A 562 4.14 9.87 -45.08
C ASN A 562 3.03 8.87 -45.45
N PRO A 563 2.08 9.23 -46.34
CA PRO A 563 0.98 8.35 -46.70
C PRO A 563 1.41 7.25 -47.68
N LYS A 564 2.66 7.27 -48.15
CA LYS A 564 3.20 6.39 -49.18
C LYS A 564 4.25 5.42 -48.66
N ILE A 565 4.35 5.22 -47.34
CA ILE A 565 5.38 4.37 -46.76
C ILE A 565 5.35 2.91 -47.26
N GLY A 566 4.20 2.42 -47.72
CA GLY A 566 4.06 1.10 -48.34
C GLY A 566 4.30 1.05 -49.86
N ASP A 567 4.59 2.17 -50.50
CA ASP A 567 4.71 2.34 -51.95
C ASP A 567 6.07 2.95 -52.31
N LEU A 568 7.04 2.09 -52.60
CA LEU A 568 8.47 2.44 -52.68
C LEU A 568 8.80 3.40 -53.81
N GLU A 569 8.01 3.39 -54.87
CA GLU A 569 8.18 4.30 -56.01
C GLU A 569 7.99 5.76 -55.58
N TYR A 570 7.12 6.01 -54.59
CA TYR A 570 6.74 7.35 -54.16
C TYR A 570 7.17 7.69 -52.74
N ALA A 571 7.52 6.70 -51.91
CA ALA A 571 7.83 6.88 -50.49
C ALA A 571 8.96 7.90 -50.24
N PHE A 572 10.01 7.86 -51.07
CA PHE A 572 11.14 8.79 -50.97
C PHE A 572 10.75 10.23 -51.31
N ASP A 573 10.11 10.45 -52.46
CA ASP A 573 9.73 11.79 -52.92
C ASP A 573 8.75 12.46 -51.94
N PHE A 574 7.76 11.71 -51.46
CA PHE A 574 6.82 12.20 -50.44
C PHE A 574 7.51 12.45 -49.09
N GLY A 575 8.41 11.55 -48.67
CA GLY A 575 9.17 11.69 -47.44
C GLY A 575 10.03 12.95 -47.44
N ASN A 576 10.78 13.20 -48.52
CA ASN A 576 11.62 14.38 -48.68
C ASN A 576 10.79 15.68 -48.69
N ALA A 577 9.68 15.70 -49.44
CA ALA A 577 8.79 16.86 -49.45
C ALA A 577 8.21 17.16 -48.05
N LEU A 578 7.82 16.13 -47.29
CA LEU A 578 7.33 16.28 -45.92
C LEU A 578 8.41 16.76 -44.95
N ALA A 579 9.64 16.25 -45.07
CA ALA A 579 10.77 16.70 -44.26
C ALA A 579 11.06 18.19 -44.47
N GLN A 580 11.04 18.64 -45.74
CA GLN A 580 11.20 20.06 -46.09
C GLN A 580 10.05 20.93 -45.57
N GLU A 581 8.81 20.45 -45.61
CA GLU A 581 7.67 21.16 -45.03
C GLU A 581 7.86 21.34 -43.52
N MET A 582 8.20 20.26 -42.81
CA MET A 582 8.46 20.30 -41.36
C MET A 582 9.63 21.24 -41.02
N ASP A 583 10.71 21.21 -41.80
CA ASP A 583 11.86 22.11 -41.65
C ASP A 583 11.48 23.59 -41.74
N SER A 584 10.57 23.93 -42.66
CA SER A 584 10.13 25.31 -42.89
C SER A 584 9.36 25.89 -41.70
N GLU A 585 8.74 25.04 -40.89
CA GLU A 585 7.95 25.41 -39.72
C GLU A 585 8.71 25.17 -38.41
N PHE A 586 9.81 24.42 -38.45
CA PHE A 586 10.64 24.19 -37.28
C PHE A 586 11.35 25.48 -36.88
N THR A 587 11.00 26.05 -35.75
CA THR A 587 11.59 27.28 -35.19
C THR A 587 12.10 27.03 -33.78
N ASN A 588 12.86 27.96 -33.20
CA ASN A 588 13.41 27.82 -31.83
C ASN A 588 12.32 27.67 -30.76
N GLY A 589 11.07 28.04 -31.06
CA GLY A 589 9.91 27.84 -30.17
C GLY A 589 9.36 26.42 -30.12
N ASN A 590 9.74 25.55 -31.06
CA ASN A 590 9.21 24.19 -31.19
C ASN A 590 10.27 23.13 -30.84
N VAL A 591 9.81 21.90 -30.65
CA VAL A 591 10.61 20.68 -30.51
C VAL A 591 10.14 19.68 -31.54
N ALA A 592 11.06 18.96 -32.18
CA ALA A 592 10.74 17.99 -33.21
C ALA A 592 10.90 16.57 -32.65
N TYR A 593 9.90 15.72 -32.87
CA TYR A 593 10.07 14.27 -32.94
C TYR A 593 10.00 13.88 -34.41
N PHE A 594 10.86 13.00 -34.89
CA PHE A 594 10.73 12.47 -36.23
C PHE A 594 11.38 11.09 -36.36
N SER A 595 10.83 10.30 -37.27
CA SER A 595 11.20 8.90 -37.48
C SER A 595 11.43 8.62 -38.95
N TYR A 596 12.42 7.77 -39.22
CA TYR A 596 12.78 7.32 -40.55
C TYR A 596 12.79 5.81 -40.63
N LYS A 597 12.52 5.30 -41.82
CA LYS A 597 12.67 3.88 -42.16
C LYS A 597 13.83 3.69 -43.13
N TYR A 598 14.55 2.59 -42.93
CA TYR A 598 15.65 2.18 -43.79
C TYR A 598 15.23 1.04 -44.70
N GLU A 599 15.71 1.08 -45.95
CA GLU A 599 15.62 -0.06 -46.84
C GLU A 599 16.39 -1.25 -46.24
N SER A 600 15.73 -2.41 -46.18
CA SER A 600 16.43 -3.68 -46.00
C SER A 600 15.95 -4.66 -47.07
N SER A 601 16.86 -5.46 -47.61
CA SER A 601 16.50 -6.49 -48.58
C SER A 601 16.66 -7.86 -47.94
N ILE A 602 15.60 -8.66 -47.99
CA ILE A 602 15.69 -10.09 -47.72
C ILE A 602 15.85 -10.80 -49.07
N GLU A 603 16.98 -11.47 -49.28
CA GLU A 603 17.17 -12.35 -50.44
C GLU A 603 16.50 -13.70 -50.16
N LEU A 604 15.36 -13.97 -50.80
CA LEU A 604 14.68 -15.27 -50.78
C LEU A 604 15.26 -16.16 -51.90
N GLY A 605 16.55 -16.45 -51.80
CA GLY A 605 17.28 -17.28 -52.77
C GLY A 605 17.45 -16.63 -54.15
N ALA A 606 17.90 -17.43 -55.13
CA ALA A 606 18.42 -16.95 -56.42
C ALA A 606 17.39 -16.28 -57.36
N PHE A 607 16.10 -16.21 -56.99
CA PHE A 607 15.03 -15.76 -57.91
C PHE A 607 14.00 -14.79 -57.31
N ALA A 608 14.16 -14.35 -56.05
CA ALA A 608 13.28 -13.32 -55.47
C ALA A 608 14.03 -12.47 -54.44
N LYS A 609 14.31 -11.21 -54.79
CA LYS A 609 14.67 -10.17 -53.83
C LYS A 609 13.36 -9.55 -53.35
N VAL A 610 12.99 -9.76 -52.09
CA VAL A 610 11.88 -9.02 -51.47
C VAL A 610 12.51 -7.90 -50.68
N VAL A 611 12.32 -6.68 -51.16
CA VAL A 611 12.71 -5.48 -50.40
C VAL A 611 11.67 -5.28 -49.31
N THR A 612 12.09 -5.32 -48.04
CA THR A 612 11.24 -5.14 -46.86
C THR A 612 11.88 -4.10 -45.94
N TYR A 613 11.22 -3.00 -45.63
CA TYR A 613 11.79 -1.93 -44.80
C TYR A 613 11.58 -2.29 -43.33
N GLN A 614 12.57 -2.89 -42.68
CA GLN A 614 12.41 -3.42 -41.31
C GLN A 614 13.18 -2.66 -40.22
N LYS A 615 14.06 -1.72 -40.58
CA LYS A 615 14.80 -0.92 -39.60
C LYS A 615 14.23 0.48 -39.52
N GLN A 616 13.91 0.92 -38.31
CA GLN A 616 13.36 2.23 -38.01
C GLN A 616 14.29 2.96 -37.06
N HIS A 617 14.35 4.29 -37.16
CA HIS A 617 15.06 5.11 -36.21
C HIS A 617 14.31 6.41 -35.94
N SER A 618 14.05 6.67 -34.67
CA SER A 618 13.34 7.86 -34.19
C SER A 618 14.26 8.75 -33.35
N VAL A 619 14.13 10.06 -33.53
CA VAL A 619 14.98 11.07 -32.89
C VAL A 619 14.17 12.27 -32.40
N ALA A 620 14.62 12.84 -31.28
CA ALA A 620 14.20 14.15 -30.82
C ALA A 620 15.18 15.22 -31.31
N GLY A 621 14.67 16.38 -31.72
CA GLY A 621 15.45 17.52 -32.20
C GLY A 621 14.98 18.85 -31.63
N ILE A 622 15.91 19.76 -31.39
CA ILE A 622 15.66 21.16 -31.05
C ILE A 622 16.58 22.06 -31.87
N LYS A 623 16.14 23.26 -32.25
CA LYS A 623 17.05 24.25 -32.82
C LYS A 623 17.95 24.80 -31.72
N ASP A 624 19.25 24.65 -31.89
CA ASP A 624 20.25 25.25 -31.01
C ASP A 624 20.31 26.76 -31.26
N ASP A 625 20.13 27.54 -30.19
CA ASP A 625 20.00 28.99 -30.31
C ASP A 625 21.28 29.67 -30.82
N ASN A 626 22.44 29.04 -30.64
CA ASN A 626 23.74 29.61 -31.01
C ASN A 626 24.09 29.34 -32.48
N SER A 627 23.91 28.11 -32.93
CA SER A 627 24.28 27.67 -34.29
C SER A 627 23.13 27.78 -35.28
N GLY A 628 21.88 27.81 -34.82
CA GLY A 628 20.68 27.68 -35.66
C GLY A 628 20.50 26.27 -36.25
N MET A 629 21.43 25.34 -35.97
CA MET A 629 21.38 23.95 -36.38
C MET A 629 20.39 23.16 -35.51
N ILE A 630 19.97 22.01 -36.00
CA ILE A 630 19.15 21.06 -35.27
C ILE A 630 20.07 20.15 -34.44
N ALA A 631 20.02 20.30 -33.13
CA ALA A 631 20.63 19.39 -32.18
C ALA A 631 19.71 18.20 -31.95
N THR A 632 20.18 16.97 -32.20
CA THR A 632 19.42 15.73 -31.97
C THR A 632 19.94 14.92 -30.80
N PHE A 633 19.00 14.28 -30.09
CA PHE A 633 19.24 13.53 -28.86
C PHE A 633 18.66 12.13 -29.01
N ASN A 634 19.41 11.29 -29.72
CA ASN A 634 19.29 9.84 -29.69
C ASN A 634 20.46 9.27 -30.47
N ARG A 635 21.30 8.45 -29.83
CA ARG A 635 22.48 7.86 -30.48
C ARG A 635 22.34 6.35 -30.52
N TYR A 636 22.23 5.83 -31.74
CA TYR A 636 22.67 4.48 -32.07
C TYR A 636 24.15 4.58 -32.50
N SER A 637 24.99 3.61 -32.16
CA SER A 637 26.46 3.61 -32.37
C SER A 637 26.96 3.88 -33.81
N ASN A 638 26.06 4.03 -34.78
CA ASN A 638 26.35 4.07 -36.21
C ASN A 638 26.31 5.51 -36.80
N TYR A 639 25.88 6.53 -36.05
CA TYR A 639 25.94 7.94 -36.49
C TYR A 639 27.27 8.61 -36.12
N THR A 640 28.38 7.88 -36.26
CA THR A 640 29.74 8.38 -36.04
C THR A 640 30.25 9.26 -37.18
N GLU A 641 29.53 9.34 -38.31
CA GLU A 641 29.96 10.07 -39.52
C GLU A 641 29.50 11.53 -39.60
N ALA A 642 28.75 12.05 -38.62
CA ALA A 642 28.39 13.47 -38.64
C ALA A 642 29.64 14.33 -38.36
N GLN A 643 29.94 15.27 -39.26
CA GLN A 643 31.09 16.19 -39.16
C GLN A 643 31.02 17.12 -37.93
N HIS A 644 29.87 17.15 -37.23
CA HIS A 644 29.58 17.99 -36.08
C HIS A 644 28.99 17.16 -34.93
N ASN A 645 29.85 16.39 -34.26
CA ASN A 645 29.50 15.59 -33.08
C ASN A 645 30.38 16.02 -31.89
N ASP A 646 29.78 16.32 -30.75
CA ASP A 646 30.47 16.69 -29.51
C ASP A 646 30.57 15.53 -28.50
N GLY A 647 30.18 14.33 -28.92
CA GLY A 647 30.11 13.14 -28.08
C GLY A 647 28.90 13.10 -27.14
N ASN A 648 28.06 14.16 -27.10
CA ASN A 648 26.70 14.40 -26.57
C ASN A 648 25.53 14.21 -27.56
N THR A 649 25.69 14.90 -28.68
CA THR A 649 24.64 15.43 -29.53
C THR A 649 25.13 15.42 -30.96
N THR A 650 24.21 15.23 -31.90
CA THR A 650 24.51 15.33 -33.33
C THR A 650 23.84 16.57 -33.89
N TYR A 651 24.57 17.39 -34.64
CA TYR A 651 24.04 18.61 -35.25
C TYR A 651 23.81 18.43 -36.75
N PHE A 652 22.65 18.87 -37.23
CA PHE A 652 22.24 18.86 -38.63
C PHE A 652 21.75 20.23 -39.07
N ASN A 653 21.87 20.58 -40.35
CA ASN A 653 21.35 21.84 -40.86
C ASN A 653 19.82 21.80 -41.02
N SER A 654 19.26 20.62 -41.33
CA SER A 654 17.83 20.43 -41.52
C SER A 654 17.39 18.96 -41.32
N ILE A 655 16.10 18.71 -41.12
CA ILE A 655 15.46 17.38 -41.06
C ILE A 655 15.57 16.68 -42.42
N ASP A 656 15.44 17.42 -43.52
CA ASP A 656 15.63 16.93 -44.89
C ASP A 656 17.07 16.46 -45.15
N GLU A 657 18.09 17.09 -44.55
CA GLU A 657 19.48 16.60 -44.62
C GLU A 657 19.60 15.19 -44.03
N ILE A 658 18.86 14.91 -42.96
CA ILE A 658 18.84 13.59 -42.31
C ILE A 658 18.06 12.59 -43.18
N ALA A 659 16.94 13.02 -43.77
CA ALA A 659 16.08 12.22 -44.65
C ALA A 659 16.80 11.79 -45.94
N ASN A 660 17.62 12.66 -46.52
CA ASN A 660 18.30 12.43 -47.80
C ASN A 660 19.56 11.55 -47.69
N LYS A 661 19.84 10.97 -46.52
CA LYS A 661 20.88 9.93 -46.42
C LYS A 661 20.47 8.71 -47.24
N GLU A 662 21.42 8.13 -47.97
CA GLU A 662 21.17 7.03 -48.91
C GLU A 662 20.40 5.87 -48.22
N GLY A 663 19.24 5.51 -48.78
CA GLY A 663 18.39 4.42 -48.29
C GLY A 663 17.47 4.76 -47.10
N CYS A 664 17.30 6.04 -46.75
CA CYS A 664 16.45 6.52 -45.67
C CYS A 664 15.16 7.16 -46.19
N ILE A 665 14.01 6.89 -45.55
CA ILE A 665 12.70 7.45 -45.90
C ILE A 665 12.09 8.10 -44.66
N PHE A 666 11.72 9.38 -44.74
CA PHE A 666 10.95 10.05 -43.69
C PHE A 666 9.56 9.40 -43.57
N ASP A 667 9.22 8.93 -42.37
CA ASP A 667 8.00 8.17 -42.08
C ASP A 667 6.96 9.05 -41.38
N VAL A 668 7.29 9.53 -40.19
CA VAL A 668 6.40 10.35 -39.38
C VAL A 668 7.19 11.37 -38.55
N GLY A 669 6.62 12.55 -38.34
CA GLY A 669 7.15 13.57 -37.45
C GLY A 669 6.05 14.36 -36.76
N TYR A 670 6.40 14.86 -35.57
CA TYR A 670 5.55 15.70 -34.73
C TYR A 670 6.33 16.94 -34.34
N LEU A 671 5.81 18.11 -34.69
CA LEU A 671 6.38 19.39 -34.30
C LEU A 671 5.61 19.92 -33.09
N ILE A 672 6.21 19.75 -31.91
CA ILE A 672 5.62 19.97 -30.59
C ILE A 672 5.88 21.41 -30.14
N GLN A 673 4.84 22.08 -29.65
CA GLN A 673 4.96 23.41 -29.06
C GLN A 673 5.46 23.31 -27.63
N LYS A 674 6.43 24.17 -27.24
CA LYS A 674 6.90 24.26 -25.86
C LYS A 674 5.81 24.88 -24.97
N LYS A 675 5.69 24.40 -23.72
CA LYS A 675 4.83 24.99 -22.69
C LYS A 675 5.38 26.32 -22.16
#